data_AF-A0A9W9V2X0-F1
#
_entry.id   AF-A0A9W9V2X0-F1
#
_cell.length_a   1.000
_cell.length_b   1.000
_cell.length_c   1.000
_cell.angle_alpha   90.00
_cell.angle_beta   90.00
_cell.angle_gamma   90.00
#
_symmetry.space_group_name_H-M   'P 1'
#
loop_
_entity.id
_entity.type
_entity.pdbx_description
1 polymer ?
#
loop_
_entity_poly.entity_id
_entity_poly.type
_entity_poly.pdbx_seq_one_letter_code
_entity_poly.pdbx_strand_id
1 'polypeptide(L)'
;MNTAKKWISWRRIDATGECRPLTRAYCVEHIYPRILYNFSDILCYIVQTNPRDLESIAEQLIMWADNVHQTSLNQATLPRAVLVLNNIPLSTQDEKDWSNEKWATEKAYKTLTRCTVLSPGLTQIAERWNEILPPNRQINSVMDLLRFYYKSLSVVYIPPRNNKFGANGFFRQIQRLRASIHNLGSEVMHERTETSALINSETLESILNDGLNHFFTKFGEPFDFFKHAITHKPSHQDLVGYATTLLMEMRENEHNNKMLDERCAKLFASYRCLMLLTDRGSFPTLLNDTVFTSHYRSAYEEVYRKLRCWYQNGGRGCRNTADGHEKGHQDRFGLLIGSGDYQTPFTNEAAEEFIRTITRLSDSMMTRFRAQRMNGIGSFLEKHLETLAAERAFWLETFSNTICYCCIREAPDFTLKCQHTICRSCVKLFSQSASDETVFNLKCCPLCREGVQNRDNWAQFRLKPALAGVRVLAIDGGGVRGTISVRILEALEKEIGLGLPLAHFFDVIMGTSSGGIISLGLGANLWSATKCREVFENLVKTSFVAQPLASIPMLGFAISYLFDSYYRKEPLEKALDVAFARSDDFEGDCSSQRLLFSEPSTLLKSTDKSANPLQQILLRDIKVGVTTVNALSNKTTIMSNYNRKRSDENSCPIYRYDEPWLEIRLPEAARCTSAAPYIFPLHQTKNGQTYQDGGLNENNPVALAVREASSLWSDYSTIDIAVSVGTGWTKDEIERSEKVIVERIQGNAI
;
A
#
# COMPACT_ATOMS: atom_id res chain seq x y z
N MET A 1 -19.57 34.29 -19.22
CA MET A 1 -20.22 34.65 -17.94
C MET A 1 -20.46 33.37 -17.14
N ASN A 2 -20.04 33.37 -15.87
CA ASN A 2 -20.21 32.33 -14.84
C ASN A 2 -19.51 30.97 -15.03
N THR A 3 -18.18 30.99 -15.18
CA THR A 3 -17.32 29.93 -14.62
C THR A 3 -16.68 30.46 -13.34
N ALA A 4 -17.54 30.75 -12.36
CA ALA A 4 -17.10 30.86 -10.98
C ALA A 4 -16.40 29.54 -10.64
N LYS A 5 -15.14 29.65 -10.18
CA LYS A 5 -14.38 28.65 -9.45
C LYS A 5 -15.28 27.49 -9.02
N LYS A 6 -15.04 26.27 -9.53
CA LYS A 6 -15.38 25.04 -8.81
C LYS A 6 -14.52 25.03 -7.53
N TRP A 7 -14.84 25.93 -6.60
CA TRP A 7 -14.87 25.51 -5.22
C TRP A 7 -15.77 24.30 -5.25
N ILE A 8 -15.25 23.14 -4.87
CA ILE A 8 -16.11 22.09 -4.34
C ILE A 8 -17.02 22.83 -3.36
N SER A 9 -18.30 23.02 -3.71
CA SER A 9 -19.24 23.55 -2.73
C SER A 9 -19.37 22.40 -1.77
N TRP A 10 -18.51 22.36 -0.76
CA TRP A 10 -18.56 21.38 0.30
C TRP A 10 -19.95 21.57 0.91
N ARG A 11 -20.83 20.59 0.72
CA ARG A 11 -22.19 20.62 1.25
C ARG A 11 -22.31 19.53 2.30
N ARG A 12 -22.87 19.89 3.45
CA ARG A 12 -23.23 18.93 4.50
C ARG A 12 -24.67 18.50 4.30
N ILE A 13 -24.95 17.23 4.59
CA ILE A 13 -26.32 16.76 4.82
C ILE A 13 -26.55 16.91 6.32
N ASP A 14 -27.47 17.79 6.72
CA ASP A 14 -27.80 17.93 8.13
C ASP A 14 -28.71 16.78 8.62
N ALA A 15 -29.01 16.75 9.93
CA ALA A 15 -29.84 15.71 10.54
C ALA A 15 -31.27 15.61 9.96
N THR A 16 -31.68 16.59 9.14
CA THR A 16 -32.98 16.61 8.44
C THR A 16 -32.90 16.15 6.99
N GLY A 17 -31.69 15.81 6.50
CA GLY A 17 -31.44 15.41 5.12
C GLY A 17 -31.20 16.57 4.16
N GLU A 18 -31.19 17.83 4.64
CA GLU A 18 -30.99 19.00 3.78
C GLU A 18 -29.52 19.27 3.50
N CYS A 19 -29.23 19.59 2.23
CA CYS A 19 -27.89 19.83 1.72
C CYS A 19 -27.50 21.32 1.89
N ARG A 20 -26.70 21.66 2.90
CA ARG A 20 -26.30 23.05 3.23
C ARG A 20 -24.82 23.33 2.93
N PRO A 21 -24.45 24.54 2.47
CA PRO A 21 -23.04 24.89 2.25
C PRO A 21 -22.25 24.90 3.56
N LEU A 22 -21.04 24.35 3.55
CA LEU A 22 -20.13 24.41 4.70
C LEU A 22 -19.59 25.83 4.88
N THR A 23 -19.85 26.41 6.05
CA THR A 23 -19.26 27.69 6.45
C THR A 23 -17.85 27.49 6.99
N ARG A 24 -16.98 28.49 6.81
CA ARG A 24 -15.64 28.48 7.41
C ARG A 24 -15.68 28.27 8.93
N ALA A 25 -16.64 28.91 9.61
CA ALA A 25 -16.85 28.77 11.04
C ALA A 25 -17.10 27.30 11.43
N TYR A 26 -18.01 26.63 10.72
CA TYR A 26 -18.31 25.21 10.95
C TYR A 26 -17.09 24.30 10.68
N CYS A 27 -16.32 24.56 9.62
CA CYS A 27 -15.10 23.80 9.36
C CYS A 27 -14.09 23.94 10.51
N VAL A 28 -13.88 25.16 11.02
CA VAL A 28 -12.96 25.43 12.13
C VAL A 28 -13.44 24.80 13.43
N GLU A 29 -14.75 24.80 13.68
CA GLU A 29 -15.34 24.30 14.91
C GLU A 29 -15.46 22.78 14.97
N HIS A 30 -15.68 22.10 13.83
CA HIS A 30 -16.02 20.68 13.83
C HIS A 30 -15.13 19.79 12.95
N ILE A 31 -14.59 20.28 11.84
CA ILE A 31 -13.81 19.45 10.91
C ILE A 31 -12.32 19.53 11.24
N TYR A 32 -11.81 20.74 11.41
CA TYR A 32 -10.42 21.00 11.75
C TYR A 32 -9.97 20.25 13.02
N PRO A 33 -10.80 20.18 14.09
CA PRO A 33 -10.51 19.36 15.26
C PRO A 33 -10.39 17.87 14.98
N ARG A 34 -11.29 17.33 14.15
CA ARG A 34 -11.29 15.91 13.77
C ARG A 34 -10.04 15.51 13.00
N ILE A 35 -9.51 16.41 12.19
CA ILE A 35 -8.27 16.16 11.44
C ILE A 35 -7.07 16.32 12.37
N LEU A 36 -6.99 17.43 13.11
CA LEU A 36 -5.83 17.67 13.97
C LEU A 36 -5.70 16.63 15.08
N TYR A 37 -6.77 16.34 15.82
CA TYR A 37 -6.68 15.42 16.95
C TYR A 37 -6.46 13.97 16.52
N ASN A 38 -7.18 13.48 15.50
CA ASN A 38 -7.11 12.07 15.13
C ASN A 38 -5.81 11.71 14.38
N PHE A 39 -5.20 12.67 13.66
CA PHE A 39 -4.04 12.39 12.78
C PHE A 39 -2.73 13.04 13.26
N SER A 40 -2.74 13.79 14.37
CA SER A 40 -1.50 14.33 14.95
C SER A 40 -0.98 13.43 16.05
N ASP A 41 0.30 13.13 15.99
CA ASP A 41 0.99 12.37 17.03
C ASP A 41 1.28 13.24 18.26
N ILE A 42 1.56 14.52 18.00
CA ILE A 42 1.92 15.51 19.00
C ILE A 42 1.13 16.79 18.72
N LEU A 43 0.43 17.28 19.73
CA LEU A 43 -0.33 18.52 19.68
C LEU A 43 0.37 19.58 20.54
N CYS A 44 0.92 20.59 19.88
CA CYS A 44 1.57 21.72 20.56
C CYS A 44 0.55 22.85 20.77
N TYR A 45 0.14 23.05 22.02
CA TYR A 45 -0.78 24.10 22.41
C TYR A 45 -0.03 25.33 22.87
N ILE A 46 -0.03 26.37 22.04
CA ILE A 46 0.66 27.64 22.34
C ILE A 46 -0.29 28.53 23.12
N VAL A 47 0.12 28.90 24.33
CA VAL A 47 -0.69 29.69 25.24
C VAL A 47 0.09 30.91 25.74
N GLN A 48 -0.58 32.06 25.77
CA GLN A 48 -0.01 33.35 26.21
C GLN A 48 -0.61 33.83 27.55
N THR A 49 -1.40 32.99 28.23
CA THR A 49 -1.99 33.28 29.53
C THR A 49 -1.07 32.87 30.68
N ASN A 50 -1.37 33.34 31.89
CA ASN A 50 -0.52 33.11 33.05
C ASN A 50 -0.42 31.59 33.34
N PRO A 51 0.77 31.03 33.68
CA PRO A 51 0.90 29.62 34.08
C PRO A 51 0.07 29.23 35.31
N ARG A 52 -0.53 30.20 36.01
CA ARG A 52 -1.50 29.95 37.09
C ARG A 52 -2.90 29.57 36.59
N ASP A 53 -3.21 29.82 35.32
CA ASP A 53 -4.51 29.53 34.68
C ASP A 53 -4.54 28.13 34.03
N LEU A 54 -3.66 27.22 34.47
CA LEU A 54 -3.53 25.86 33.92
C LEU A 54 -4.85 25.08 33.87
N GLU A 55 -5.75 25.31 34.84
CA GLU A 55 -7.05 24.66 34.90
C GLU A 55 -7.94 25.06 33.72
N SER A 56 -8.04 26.36 33.42
CA SER A 56 -8.84 26.87 32.30
C SER A 56 -8.28 26.39 30.95
N ILE A 57 -6.96 26.31 30.83
CA ILE A 57 -6.31 25.75 29.64
C ILE A 57 -6.66 24.26 29.51
N ALA A 58 -6.49 23.49 30.58
CA ALA A 58 -6.81 22.06 30.60
C ALA A 58 -8.27 21.79 30.25
N GLU A 59 -9.21 22.59 30.76
CA GLU A 59 -10.63 22.52 30.43
C GLU A 59 -10.86 22.66 28.91
N GLN A 60 -10.26 23.66 28.27
CA GLN A 60 -10.37 23.84 26.81
C GLN A 60 -9.83 22.63 26.05
N LEU A 61 -8.70 22.08 26.48
CA LEU A 61 -8.09 20.88 25.87
C LEU A 61 -8.99 19.65 25.98
N ILE A 62 -9.63 19.47 27.14
CA ILE A 62 -10.55 18.35 27.40
C ILE A 62 -11.81 18.51 26.56
N MET A 63 -12.43 19.69 26.56
CA MET A 63 -13.65 19.93 25.77
C MET A 63 -13.41 19.72 24.27
N TRP A 64 -12.26 20.16 23.78
CA TRP A 64 -11.89 19.95 22.38
C TRP A 64 -11.69 18.47 22.06
N ALA A 65 -10.96 17.75 22.92
CA ALA A 65 -10.73 16.32 22.73
C ALA A 65 -12.03 15.51 22.83
N ASP A 66 -12.91 15.80 23.80
CA ASP A 66 -14.17 15.08 23.99
C ASP A 66 -15.08 15.13 22.76
N ASN A 67 -15.19 16.31 22.16
CA ASN A 67 -15.97 16.54 20.93
C ASN A 67 -15.49 15.72 19.73
N VAL A 68 -14.23 15.26 19.75
CA VAL A 68 -13.58 14.57 18.64
C VAL A 68 -13.31 13.10 18.96
N HIS A 69 -13.20 12.74 20.23
CA HIS A 69 -12.76 11.42 20.66
C HIS A 69 -13.63 10.28 20.12
N GLN A 70 -14.95 10.49 20.05
CA GLN A 70 -15.94 9.54 19.52
C GLN A 70 -15.98 9.50 17.98
N THR A 71 -15.22 10.35 17.29
CA THR A 71 -15.21 10.44 15.83
C THR A 71 -14.18 9.52 15.17
N SER A 72 -13.53 8.66 15.96
CA SER A 72 -12.60 7.66 15.45
C SER A 72 -12.74 6.32 16.19
N LEU A 73 -12.51 5.24 15.45
CA LEU A 73 -12.40 3.87 15.93
C LEU A 73 -10.98 3.36 15.62
N ASN A 74 -10.52 2.40 16.41
CA ASN A 74 -9.25 1.73 16.17
C ASN A 74 -8.01 2.63 16.08
N GLN A 75 -8.02 3.78 16.76
CA GLN A 75 -6.86 4.66 16.81
C GLN A 75 -5.79 3.99 17.71
N ALA A 76 -4.67 3.58 17.10
CA ALA A 76 -3.63 2.79 17.78
C ALA A 76 -2.91 3.54 18.92
N THR A 77 -2.83 4.87 18.82
CA THR A 77 -2.14 5.73 19.80
C THR A 77 -2.91 7.03 20.00
N LEU A 78 -3.17 7.41 21.25
CA LEU A 78 -3.64 8.76 21.59
C LEU A 78 -2.55 9.83 21.40
N PRO A 79 -2.92 11.08 21.06
CA PRO A 79 -1.96 12.15 20.88
C PRO A 79 -1.26 12.52 22.19
N ARG A 80 -0.02 13.00 22.07
CA ARG A 80 0.76 13.59 23.16
C ARG A 80 0.56 15.12 23.16
N ALA A 81 0.24 15.72 24.30
CA ALA A 81 0.04 17.16 24.41
C ALA A 81 1.33 17.85 24.89
N VAL A 82 1.72 18.92 24.20
CA VAL A 82 2.80 19.81 24.62
C VAL A 82 2.22 21.20 24.84
N LEU A 83 2.11 21.61 26.10
CA LEU A 83 1.69 22.95 26.47
C LEU A 83 2.88 23.90 26.41
N VAL A 84 2.84 24.83 25.45
CA VAL A 84 3.88 25.82 25.22
C VAL A 84 3.45 27.17 25.82
N LEU A 85 3.99 27.49 26.98
CA LEU A 85 3.77 28.75 27.68
C LEU A 85 4.65 29.83 27.05
N ASN A 86 4.09 30.61 26.13
CA ASN A 86 4.84 31.48 25.24
C ASN A 86 4.75 32.96 25.64
N ASN A 87 5.91 33.62 25.74
CA ASN A 87 6.04 35.06 25.92
C ASN A 87 5.36 35.58 27.21
N ILE A 88 5.33 34.77 28.27
CA ILE A 88 4.73 35.17 29.54
C ILE A 88 5.82 35.75 30.46
N PRO A 89 5.72 37.00 30.91
CA PRO A 89 6.67 37.57 31.86
C PRO A 89 6.50 36.94 33.25
N LEU A 90 7.58 36.40 33.80
CA LEU A 90 7.62 35.77 35.12
C LEU A 90 8.62 36.47 36.05
N SER A 91 8.48 36.23 37.37
CA SER A 91 9.50 36.67 38.33
C SER A 91 10.82 35.93 38.08
N THR A 92 11.97 36.49 38.49
CA THR A 92 13.28 35.87 38.20
C THR A 92 13.41 34.45 38.76
N GLN A 93 12.76 34.16 39.90
CA GLN A 93 12.76 32.83 40.51
C GLN A 93 11.84 31.87 39.75
N ASP A 94 10.61 32.31 39.45
CA ASP A 94 9.66 31.53 38.65
C ASP A 94 10.25 31.22 37.27
N GLU A 95 10.92 32.18 36.63
CA GLU A 95 11.52 31.99 35.32
C GLU A 95 12.58 30.87 35.32
N LYS A 96 13.36 30.73 36.41
CA LYS A 96 14.30 29.60 36.55
C LYS A 96 13.57 28.28 36.70
N ASP A 97 12.55 28.23 37.55
CA ASP A 97 11.82 27.00 37.86
C ASP A 97 11.04 26.51 36.63
N TRP A 98 10.30 27.40 35.97
CA TRP A 98 9.54 27.12 34.74
C TRP A 98 10.43 26.84 33.53
N SER A 99 11.66 27.36 33.50
CA SER A 99 12.62 27.02 32.45
C SER A 99 13.05 25.55 32.46
N ASN A 100 12.82 24.81 33.55
CA ASN A 100 13.08 23.38 33.63
C ASN A 100 11.82 22.59 33.25
N GLU A 101 11.81 21.97 32.07
CA GLU A 101 10.70 21.19 31.52
C GLU A 101 10.17 20.10 32.48
N LYS A 102 11.07 19.38 33.15
CA LYS A 102 10.67 18.34 34.11
C LYS A 102 9.92 18.94 35.30
N TRP A 103 10.45 20.03 35.85
CA TRP A 103 9.82 20.73 36.96
C TRP A 103 8.47 21.34 36.55
N ALA A 104 8.41 22.01 35.40
CA ALA A 104 7.19 22.63 34.88
C ALA A 104 6.08 21.59 34.65
N THR A 105 6.44 20.46 34.05
CA THR A 105 5.52 19.35 33.81
C THR A 105 5.04 18.73 35.12
N GLU A 106 5.93 18.44 36.07
CA GLU A 106 5.57 17.87 37.37
C GLU A 106 4.69 18.84 38.19
N LYS A 107 4.97 20.14 38.11
CA LYS A 107 4.17 21.18 38.74
C LYS A 107 2.76 21.23 38.15
N ALA A 108 2.62 21.14 36.83
CA ALA A 108 1.31 21.09 36.17
C ALA A 108 0.53 19.85 36.58
N TYR A 109 1.15 18.66 36.58
CA TYR A 109 0.52 17.41 37.04
C TYR A 109 0.01 17.55 38.48
N LYS A 110 0.85 18.01 39.40
CA LYS A 110 0.47 18.21 40.81
C LYS A 110 -0.69 19.20 40.97
N THR A 111 -0.74 20.24 40.13
CA THR A 111 -1.79 21.26 40.18
C THR A 111 -3.11 20.68 39.69
N LEU A 112 -3.11 20.06 38.51
CA LEU A 112 -4.31 19.51 37.87
C LEU A 112 -4.88 18.28 38.60
N THR A 113 -4.03 17.49 39.27
CA THR A 113 -4.49 16.39 40.15
C THR A 113 -5.18 16.89 41.41
N ARG A 114 -4.81 18.07 41.92
CA ARG A 114 -5.46 18.68 43.09
C ARG A 114 -6.78 19.38 42.75
N CYS A 115 -7.02 19.69 41.48
CA CYS A 115 -8.29 20.25 41.00
C CYS A 115 -9.35 19.14 40.93
N THR A 116 -9.99 18.87 42.07
CA THR A 116 -11.09 17.88 42.18
C THR A 116 -12.48 18.49 42.02
N VAL A 117 -12.60 19.81 42.16
CA VAL A 117 -13.83 20.55 41.86
C VAL A 117 -13.83 20.84 40.37
N LEU A 118 -14.67 20.13 39.63
CA LEU A 118 -14.78 20.28 38.18
C LEU A 118 -15.76 21.41 37.82
N SER A 119 -15.49 22.10 36.72
CA SER A 119 -16.46 23.02 36.12
C SER A 119 -17.73 22.26 35.69
N PRO A 120 -18.90 22.90 35.54
CA PRO A 120 -20.13 22.22 35.15
C PRO A 120 -19.99 21.37 33.87
N GLY A 121 -19.22 21.85 32.89
CA GLY A 121 -18.96 21.11 31.65
C GLY A 121 -18.09 19.87 31.88
N LEU A 122 -17.03 19.99 32.68
CA LEU A 122 -16.16 18.85 33.01
C LEU A 122 -16.86 17.85 33.93
N THR A 123 -17.73 18.29 34.84
CA THR A 123 -18.56 17.43 35.69
C THR A 123 -19.47 16.55 34.85
N GLN A 124 -20.16 17.12 33.86
CA GLN A 124 -21.02 16.35 32.96
C GLN A 124 -20.23 15.28 32.18
N ILE A 125 -19.03 15.63 31.73
CA ILE A 125 -18.14 14.68 31.05
C ILE A 125 -17.71 13.58 32.03
N ALA A 126 -17.26 13.93 33.22
CA ALA A 126 -16.81 12.98 34.24
C ALA A 126 -17.93 12.03 34.68
N GLU A 127 -19.14 12.53 34.93
CA GLU A 127 -20.32 11.72 35.27
C GLU A 127 -20.63 10.71 34.17
N ARG A 128 -20.69 11.15 32.91
CA ARG A 128 -20.93 10.27 31.75
C ARG A 128 -19.90 9.15 31.64
N TRP A 129 -18.63 9.42 31.95
CA TRP A 129 -17.59 8.39 31.95
C TRP A 129 -17.68 7.47 33.18
N ASN A 130 -17.95 8.04 34.35
CA ASN A 130 -18.03 7.33 35.61
C ASN A 130 -19.19 6.32 35.67
N GLU A 131 -20.22 6.49 34.84
CA GLU A 131 -21.27 5.48 34.61
C GLU A 131 -20.75 4.19 33.97
N ILE A 132 -19.66 4.26 33.19
CA ILE A 132 -19.13 3.17 32.38
C ILE A 132 -17.80 2.62 32.96
N LEU A 133 -17.11 3.42 33.76
CA LEU A 133 -15.80 3.09 34.34
C LEU A 133 -15.93 2.24 35.62
N PRO A 134 -15.04 1.25 35.83
CA PRO A 134 -15.02 0.50 37.08
C PRO A 134 -14.63 1.41 38.26
N PRO A 135 -14.95 1.00 39.51
CA PRO A 135 -14.69 1.81 40.70
C PRO A 135 -13.24 2.27 40.88
N ASN A 136 -12.27 1.50 40.39
CA ASN A 136 -10.83 1.79 40.48
C ASN A 136 -10.31 2.74 39.37
N ARG A 137 -11.15 3.15 38.42
CA ARG A 137 -10.79 4.09 37.34
C ARG A 137 -11.69 5.32 37.28
N GLN A 138 -12.41 5.61 38.36
CA GLN A 138 -13.29 6.77 38.44
C GLN A 138 -12.52 8.09 38.25
N ILE A 139 -13.12 8.99 37.48
CA ILE A 139 -12.60 10.31 37.17
C ILE A 139 -12.94 11.25 38.33
N ASN A 140 -11.91 11.73 39.02
CA ASN A 140 -12.06 12.56 40.22
C ASN A 140 -11.32 13.90 40.14
N SER A 141 -10.54 14.12 39.08
CA SER A 141 -9.75 15.33 38.89
C SER A 141 -9.64 15.74 37.42
N VAL A 142 -9.25 16.99 37.17
CA VAL A 142 -8.96 17.49 35.80
C VAL A 142 -7.84 16.67 35.14
N MET A 143 -6.86 16.21 35.92
CA MET A 143 -5.79 15.36 35.40
C MET A 143 -6.29 13.97 34.95
N ASP A 144 -7.28 13.40 35.63
CA ASP A 144 -7.85 12.11 35.24
C ASP A 144 -8.56 12.21 33.89
N LEU A 145 -9.29 13.31 33.64
CA LEU A 145 -9.88 13.61 32.34
C LEU A 145 -8.81 13.77 31.26
N LEU A 146 -7.74 14.54 31.51
CA LEU A 146 -6.68 14.72 30.52
C LEU A 146 -5.99 13.41 30.14
N ARG A 147 -5.73 12.52 31.10
CA ARG A 147 -5.13 11.19 30.85
C ARG A 147 -6.04 10.26 30.05
N PHE A 148 -7.34 10.53 30.03
CA PHE A 148 -8.29 9.80 29.21
C PHE A 148 -8.19 10.18 27.72
N TYR A 149 -7.87 11.45 27.43
CA TYR A 149 -7.81 11.97 26.06
C TYR A 149 -6.40 12.12 25.50
N TYR A 150 -5.36 12.17 26.32
CA TYR A 150 -3.98 12.35 25.89
C TYR A 150 -3.07 11.34 26.56
N LYS A 151 -2.12 10.79 25.78
CA LYS A 151 -1.15 9.82 26.29
C LYS A 151 -0.23 10.42 27.34
N SER A 152 0.20 11.65 27.12
CA SER A 152 1.05 12.41 28.04
C SER A 152 0.82 13.91 27.87
N LEU A 153 1.19 14.67 28.90
CA LEU A 153 1.23 16.12 28.88
C LEU A 153 2.66 16.56 29.24
N SER A 154 3.26 17.41 28.41
CA SER A 154 4.54 18.07 28.69
C SER A 154 4.35 19.58 28.71
N VAL A 155 5.07 20.29 29.56
CA VAL A 155 4.98 21.75 29.67
C VAL A 155 6.34 22.38 29.37
N VAL A 156 6.37 23.25 28.36
CA VAL A 156 7.57 23.97 27.93
C VAL A 156 7.32 25.47 28.03
N TYR A 157 8.19 26.18 28.73
CA TYR A 157 8.12 27.62 28.87
C TYR A 157 9.09 28.32 27.91
N ILE A 158 8.55 29.21 27.08
CA ILE A 158 9.31 30.08 26.18
C ILE A 158 9.27 31.50 26.74
N PRO A 159 10.39 32.03 27.25
CA PRO A 159 10.43 33.36 27.82
C PRO A 159 10.31 34.46 26.74
N PRO A 160 9.98 35.70 27.13
CA PRO A 160 10.03 36.85 26.23
C PRO A 160 11.44 37.05 25.63
N ARG A 161 11.53 37.61 24.42
CA ARG A 161 12.85 37.88 23.77
C ARG A 161 13.76 38.80 24.59
N ASN A 162 13.17 39.70 25.36
CA ASN A 162 13.88 40.66 26.21
C ASN A 162 14.06 40.15 27.66
N ASN A 163 14.09 38.83 27.87
CA ASN A 163 14.19 38.28 29.23
C ASN A 163 15.54 38.55 29.89
N LYS A 164 15.59 38.30 31.20
CA LYS A 164 16.78 38.53 32.03
C LYS A 164 17.92 37.53 31.77
N PHE A 165 17.68 36.47 31.00
CA PHE A 165 18.68 35.46 30.61
C PHE A 165 19.29 35.72 29.22
N GLY A 166 18.86 36.79 28.54
CA GLY A 166 19.31 37.16 27.19
C GLY A 166 18.88 36.18 26.10
N ALA A 167 19.29 36.48 24.85
CA ALA A 167 18.95 35.69 23.66
C ALA A 167 19.31 34.19 23.78
N ASN A 168 20.34 33.86 24.56
CA ASN A 168 20.78 32.49 24.83
C ASN A 168 19.75 31.67 25.62
N GLY A 169 19.05 32.30 26.57
CA GLY A 169 17.99 31.63 27.36
C GLY A 169 16.77 31.30 26.50
N PHE A 170 16.35 32.25 25.65
CA PHE A 170 15.28 32.04 24.68
C PHE A 170 15.60 30.91 23.70
N PHE A 171 16.77 30.95 23.05
CA PHE A 171 17.17 29.93 22.07
C PHE A 171 17.29 28.54 22.69
N ARG A 172 17.79 28.44 23.93
CA ARG A 172 17.85 27.18 24.68
C ARG A 172 16.47 26.56 24.90
N GLN A 173 15.44 27.37 25.18
CA GLN A 173 14.08 26.85 25.36
C GLN A 173 13.46 26.39 24.04
N ILE A 174 13.73 27.08 22.92
CA ILE A 174 13.32 26.62 21.59
C ILE A 174 13.99 25.28 21.23
N GLN A 175 15.29 25.14 21.52
CA GLN A 175 16.00 23.87 21.33
C GLN A 175 15.40 22.75 22.18
N ARG A 176 15.00 23.04 23.42
CA ARG A 176 14.31 22.08 24.30
C ARG A 176 12.95 21.68 23.76
N LEU A 177 12.13 22.63 23.30
CA LEU A 177 10.86 22.32 22.65
C LEU A 177 11.07 21.37 21.46
N ARG A 178 12.06 21.66 20.59
CA ARG A 178 12.38 20.80 19.46
C ARG A 178 12.83 19.40 19.89
N ALA A 179 13.66 19.30 20.93
CA ALA A 179 14.10 18.02 21.47
C ALA A 179 12.94 17.22 22.09
N SER A 180 12.04 17.90 22.82
CA SER A 180 10.84 17.30 23.40
C SER A 180 9.92 16.73 22.31
N ILE A 181 9.63 17.51 21.27
CA ILE A 181 8.85 17.06 20.10
C ILE A 181 9.51 15.85 19.41
N HIS A 182 10.84 15.89 19.22
CA HIS A 182 11.56 14.78 18.59
C HIS A 182 11.52 13.49 19.42
N ASN A 183 11.70 13.60 20.74
CA ASN A 183 11.67 12.45 21.64
C ASN A 183 10.27 11.83 21.70
N LEU A 184 9.24 12.67 21.90
CA LEU A 184 7.84 12.23 21.89
C LEU A 184 7.46 11.60 20.55
N GLY A 185 7.96 12.13 19.44
CA GLY A 185 7.71 11.57 18.10
C GLY A 185 8.38 10.20 17.93
N SER A 186 9.59 10.04 18.47
CA SER A 186 10.30 8.76 18.46
C SER A 186 9.56 7.69 19.29
N GLU A 187 8.99 8.07 20.44
CA GLU A 187 8.15 7.18 21.24
C GLU A 187 6.88 6.75 20.47
N VAL A 188 6.18 7.68 19.81
CA VAL A 188 4.98 7.36 19.01
C VAL A 188 5.34 6.41 17.87
N MET A 189 6.45 6.66 17.17
CA MET A 189 6.93 5.78 16.10
C MET A 189 7.19 4.37 16.61
N HIS A 190 7.78 4.23 17.81
CA HIS A 190 8.01 2.94 18.43
C HIS A 190 6.69 2.22 18.76
N GLU A 191 5.75 2.88 19.45
CA GLU A 191 4.42 2.34 19.78
C GLU A 191 3.63 1.91 18.53
N ARG A 192 3.69 2.72 17.47
CA ARG A 192 3.04 2.40 16.19
C ARG A 192 3.72 1.27 15.43
N THR A 193 5.02 1.06 15.65
CA THR A 193 5.73 -0.09 15.08
C THR A 193 5.27 -1.38 15.75
N GLU A 194 5.11 -1.38 17.08
CA GLU A 194 4.65 -2.54 17.84
C GLU A 194 3.20 -2.95 17.52
N THR A 195 2.33 -1.97 17.28
CA THR A 195 0.91 -2.15 16.93
C THR A 195 0.66 -2.32 15.42
N SER A 196 1.73 -2.51 14.62
CA SER A 196 1.62 -2.59 13.16
C SER A 196 0.80 -1.44 12.55
N ALA A 197 0.84 -0.25 13.16
CA ALA A 197 0.14 0.97 12.78
C ALA A 197 1.10 2.08 12.31
N LEU A 198 2.39 1.75 12.13
CA LEU A 198 3.39 2.70 11.64
C LEU A 198 2.95 3.33 10.32
N ILE A 199 3.03 4.65 10.27
CA ILE A 199 2.65 5.47 9.14
C ILE A 199 3.93 6.06 8.55
N ASN A 200 4.12 5.90 7.24
CA ASN A 200 5.20 6.54 6.48
C ASN A 200 4.62 7.67 5.61
N SER A 201 5.46 8.38 4.86
CA SER A 201 5.00 9.50 4.03
C SER A 201 3.90 9.11 3.04
N GLU A 202 3.96 7.90 2.47
CA GLU A 202 3.00 7.43 1.47
C GLU A 202 1.68 6.99 2.13
N THR A 203 1.73 6.26 3.24
CA THR A 203 0.52 5.81 3.95
C THR A 203 -0.16 6.94 4.69
N LEU A 204 0.60 7.93 5.21
CA LEU A 204 0.04 9.11 5.89
C LEU A 204 -0.86 9.89 4.95
N GLU A 205 -0.40 10.10 3.73
CA GLU A 205 -1.17 10.77 2.69
C GLU A 205 -2.49 10.06 2.41
N SER A 206 -2.44 8.75 2.18
CA SER A 206 -3.65 7.99 1.85
C SER A 206 -4.65 8.05 3.01
N ILE A 207 -4.16 7.85 4.23
CA ILE A 207 -4.96 7.90 5.45
C ILE A 207 -5.53 9.32 5.69
N LEU A 208 -4.78 10.38 5.41
CA LEU A 208 -5.26 11.77 5.51
C LEU A 208 -6.33 12.07 4.47
N ASN A 209 -6.11 11.68 3.21
CA ASN A 209 -7.08 11.89 2.13
C ASN A 209 -8.38 11.13 2.41
N ASP A 210 -8.27 9.88 2.86
CA ASP A 210 -9.40 9.07 3.30
C ASP A 210 -10.13 9.69 4.49
N GLY A 211 -9.38 10.17 5.49
CA GLY A 211 -9.92 10.86 6.64
C GLY A 211 -10.71 12.11 6.24
N LEU A 212 -10.11 12.96 5.40
CA LEU A 212 -10.77 14.14 4.84
C LEU A 212 -12.06 13.75 4.12
N ASN A 213 -11.96 12.85 3.14
CA ASN A 213 -13.11 12.40 2.37
C ASN A 213 -14.21 11.82 3.28
N HIS A 214 -13.84 11.02 4.28
CA HIS A 214 -14.76 10.44 5.25
C HIS A 214 -15.48 11.53 6.07
N PHE A 215 -14.77 12.47 6.69
CA PHE A 215 -15.44 13.50 7.49
C PHE A 215 -16.30 14.46 6.67
N PHE A 216 -15.99 14.64 5.38
CA PHE A 216 -16.83 15.44 4.48
C PHE A 216 -18.06 14.69 3.96
N THR A 217 -17.99 13.38 3.78
CA THR A 217 -19.09 12.59 3.20
C THR A 217 -19.96 11.88 4.24
N LYS A 218 -19.38 11.52 5.40
CA LYS A 218 -19.96 10.68 6.45
C LYS A 218 -19.76 11.29 7.83
N PHE A 219 -20.16 12.55 8.00
CA PHE A 219 -19.89 13.32 9.22
C PHE A 219 -20.38 12.67 10.53
N GLY A 220 -21.45 11.88 10.49
CA GLY A 220 -22.00 11.19 11.66
C GLY A 220 -21.34 9.85 12.01
N GLU A 221 -20.45 9.34 11.15
CA GLU A 221 -19.77 8.05 11.36
C GLU A 221 -18.33 8.29 11.84
N PRO A 222 -17.82 7.48 12.78
CA PRO A 222 -16.42 7.55 13.16
C PRO A 222 -15.51 7.05 12.03
N PHE A 223 -14.33 7.65 11.91
CA PHE A 223 -13.28 7.19 11.01
C PHE A 223 -12.59 5.94 11.60
N ASP A 224 -12.61 4.83 10.87
CA ASP A 224 -12.05 3.55 11.31
C ASP A 224 -10.61 3.37 10.82
N PHE A 225 -9.64 3.70 11.67
CA PHE A 225 -8.21 3.62 11.32
C PHE A 225 -7.76 2.22 10.91
N PHE A 226 -8.35 1.17 11.48
CA PHE A 226 -7.99 -0.20 11.16
C PHE A 226 -8.42 -0.58 9.74
N LYS A 227 -9.64 -0.21 9.35
CA LYS A 227 -10.14 -0.42 8.00
C LYS A 227 -9.21 0.21 6.95
N HIS A 228 -8.77 1.44 7.20
CA HIS A 228 -7.86 2.15 6.30
C HIS A 228 -6.43 1.60 6.33
N ALA A 229 -5.93 1.16 7.49
CA ALA A 229 -4.62 0.55 7.60
C ALA A 229 -4.52 -0.76 6.79
N ILE A 230 -5.57 -1.59 6.78
CA ILE A 230 -5.61 -2.81 5.96
C ILE A 230 -5.53 -2.49 4.47
N THR A 231 -6.32 -1.52 3.99
CA THR A 231 -6.36 -1.15 2.56
C THR A 231 -5.03 -0.61 2.04
N HIS A 232 -4.19 -0.04 2.90
CA HIS A 232 -2.98 0.69 2.48
C HIS A 232 -1.65 0.06 2.90
N LYS A 233 -1.67 -0.96 3.75
CA LYS A 233 -0.45 -1.70 4.09
C LYS A 233 -0.32 -2.92 3.18
N PRO A 234 0.72 -3.00 2.33
CA PRO A 234 1.06 -4.28 1.74
C PRO A 234 1.32 -5.26 2.88
N SER A 235 0.67 -6.42 2.84
CA SER A 235 0.95 -7.53 3.75
C SER A 235 2.46 -7.76 3.80
N HIS A 236 3.01 -8.05 4.99
CA HIS A 236 4.43 -8.38 5.09
C HIS A 236 4.74 -9.48 4.06
N GLN A 237 5.72 -9.24 3.18
CA GLN A 237 6.11 -10.18 2.13
C GLN A 237 6.96 -11.33 2.70
N ASP A 238 6.55 -11.84 3.86
CA ASP A 238 7.14 -12.95 4.58
C ASP A 238 6.04 -13.95 4.96
N LEU A 239 6.44 -15.10 5.50
CA LEU A 239 5.49 -16.15 5.87
C LEU A 239 4.49 -15.67 6.92
N VAL A 240 4.90 -14.78 7.83
CA VAL A 240 4.02 -14.26 8.90
C VAL A 240 2.90 -13.45 8.25
N GLY A 241 3.23 -12.44 7.43
CA GLY A 241 2.24 -11.63 6.73
C GLY A 241 1.32 -12.43 5.82
N TYR A 242 1.87 -13.38 5.07
CA TYR A 242 1.05 -14.24 4.21
C TYR A 242 0.10 -15.14 5.01
N ALA A 243 0.58 -15.75 6.09
CA ALA A 243 -0.25 -16.57 6.98
C ALA A 243 -1.30 -15.73 7.71
N THR A 244 -0.94 -14.53 8.18
CA THR A 244 -1.86 -13.57 8.81
C THR A 244 -3.00 -13.24 7.83
N THR A 245 -2.67 -12.89 6.58
CA THR A 245 -3.65 -12.51 5.56
C THR A 245 -4.63 -13.66 5.29
N LEU A 246 -4.13 -14.86 5.01
CA LEU A 246 -4.98 -16.03 4.77
C LEU A 246 -5.87 -16.36 5.97
N LEU A 247 -5.32 -16.33 7.20
CA LEU A 247 -6.09 -16.60 8.42
C LEU A 247 -7.20 -15.56 8.63
N MET A 248 -6.96 -14.29 8.29
CA MET A 248 -7.98 -13.24 8.37
C MET A 248 -9.11 -13.49 7.37
N GLU A 249 -8.79 -13.74 6.10
CA GLU A 249 -9.78 -14.02 5.05
C GLU A 249 -10.64 -15.26 5.38
N MET A 250 -10.01 -16.35 5.81
CA MET A 250 -10.72 -17.57 6.20
C MET A 250 -11.67 -17.33 7.40
N ARG A 251 -11.32 -16.40 8.30
CA ARG A 251 -12.15 -16.03 9.46
C ARG A 251 -13.30 -15.10 9.12
N GLU A 252 -13.14 -14.20 8.17
CA GLU A 252 -14.23 -13.31 7.75
C GLU A 252 -15.41 -14.08 7.15
N ASN A 253 -15.13 -15.22 6.52
CA ASN A 253 -16.12 -16.05 5.83
C ASN A 253 -16.76 -17.15 6.70
N GLU A 254 -16.35 -17.31 7.98
CA GLU A 254 -16.79 -18.41 8.85
C GLU A 254 -17.24 -17.94 10.24
N HIS A 255 -18.45 -18.35 10.67
CA HIS A 255 -18.97 -18.04 12.01
C HIS A 255 -18.61 -19.10 13.08
N ASN A 256 -18.06 -20.26 12.70
CA ASN A 256 -17.74 -21.35 13.63
C ASN A 256 -16.22 -21.50 13.84
N ASN A 257 -15.71 -20.83 14.87
CA ASN A 257 -14.28 -20.74 15.18
C ASN A 257 -13.59 -22.10 15.35
N LYS A 258 -14.23 -23.11 15.95
CA LYS A 258 -13.58 -24.41 16.22
C LYS A 258 -13.38 -25.25 14.96
N MET A 259 -14.39 -25.30 14.11
CA MET A 259 -14.31 -26.02 12.83
C MET A 259 -13.32 -25.33 11.89
N LEU A 260 -13.30 -24.00 11.91
CA LEU A 260 -12.36 -23.19 11.17
C LEU A 260 -10.90 -23.46 11.57
N ASP A 261 -10.61 -23.48 12.88
CA ASP A 261 -9.25 -23.73 13.38
C ASP A 261 -8.74 -25.12 12.93
N GLU A 262 -9.60 -26.14 12.87
CA GLU A 262 -9.21 -27.45 12.37
C GLU A 262 -8.89 -27.44 10.85
N ARG A 263 -9.71 -26.74 10.05
CA ARG A 263 -9.49 -26.58 8.59
C ARG A 263 -8.22 -25.80 8.31
N CYS A 264 -8.03 -24.65 8.96
CA CYS A 264 -6.80 -23.87 8.91
C CYS A 264 -5.61 -24.75 9.30
N ALA A 265 -5.68 -25.50 10.40
CA ALA A 265 -4.57 -26.34 10.84
C ALA A 265 -4.19 -27.42 9.80
N LYS A 266 -5.17 -28.03 9.12
CA LYS A 266 -4.92 -28.98 8.02
C LYS A 266 -4.21 -28.30 6.84
N LEU A 267 -4.67 -27.11 6.46
CA LEU A 267 -4.10 -26.33 5.37
C LEU A 267 -2.65 -25.92 5.68
N PHE A 268 -2.41 -25.32 6.84
CA PHE A 268 -1.08 -24.92 7.32
C PHE A 268 -0.13 -26.10 7.54
N ALA A 269 -0.64 -27.26 7.99
CA ALA A 269 0.15 -28.49 8.06
C ALA A 269 0.60 -28.96 6.67
N SER A 270 -0.25 -28.83 5.65
CA SER A 270 0.10 -29.16 4.27
C SER A 270 1.16 -28.18 3.70
N TYR A 271 1.04 -26.87 3.98
CA TYR A 271 2.06 -25.89 3.60
C TYR A 271 3.40 -26.16 4.29
N ARG A 272 3.39 -26.50 5.60
CA ARG A 272 4.62 -26.91 6.33
C ARG A 272 5.33 -28.03 5.59
N CYS A 273 4.61 -29.10 5.27
CA CYS A 273 5.19 -30.26 4.63
C CYS A 273 5.69 -29.93 3.21
N LEU A 274 4.94 -29.11 2.45
CA LEU A 274 5.38 -28.63 1.14
C LEU A 274 6.71 -27.89 1.24
N MET A 275 6.84 -26.97 2.20
CA MET A 275 8.07 -26.22 2.45
C MET A 275 9.23 -27.15 2.83
N LEU A 276 9.03 -28.07 3.77
CA LEU A 276 10.05 -29.04 4.20
C LEU A 276 10.58 -29.91 3.06
N LEU A 277 9.72 -30.25 2.09
CA LEU A 277 10.07 -31.14 0.97
C LEU A 277 10.66 -30.41 -0.24
N THR A 278 10.37 -29.12 -0.39
CA THR A 278 10.76 -28.33 -1.57
C THR A 278 11.90 -27.36 -1.30
N ASP A 279 12.32 -27.18 -0.05
CA ASP A 279 13.29 -26.13 0.28
C ASP A 279 14.66 -26.38 -0.37
N ARG A 280 15.06 -25.42 -1.22
CA ARG A 280 16.41 -25.27 -1.76
C ARG A 280 16.93 -23.81 -1.61
N GLY A 281 16.23 -22.93 -0.87
CA GLY A 281 16.67 -21.54 -0.59
C GLY A 281 15.57 -20.45 -0.48
N SER A 282 15.87 -19.36 0.25
CA SER A 282 15.07 -18.18 0.72
C SER A 282 14.73 -18.20 2.22
N PHE A 283 14.50 -19.37 2.80
CA PHE A 283 14.23 -19.52 4.23
C PHE A 283 14.94 -20.76 4.82
N PRO A 284 16.27 -20.89 4.69
CA PRO A 284 16.98 -22.11 5.12
C PRO A 284 16.83 -22.39 6.63
N THR A 285 16.54 -21.35 7.41
CA THR A 285 16.31 -21.41 8.87
C THR A 285 14.93 -21.95 9.25
N LEU A 286 13.95 -21.98 8.34
CA LEU A 286 12.60 -22.50 8.60
C LEU A 286 12.53 -24.04 8.63
N LEU A 287 13.62 -24.73 8.30
CA LEU A 287 13.77 -26.17 8.54
C LEU A 287 13.90 -26.51 10.04
N ASN A 288 14.20 -25.51 10.88
CA ASN A 288 14.13 -25.68 12.33
C ASN A 288 12.68 -25.51 12.78
N ASP A 289 12.10 -26.57 13.34
CA ASP A 289 10.71 -26.61 13.83
C ASP A 289 10.36 -25.45 14.75
N THR A 290 11.33 -24.96 15.53
CA THR A 290 11.15 -23.81 16.42
C THR A 290 10.91 -22.50 15.66
N VAL A 291 11.60 -22.28 14.53
CA VAL A 291 11.43 -21.07 13.71
C VAL A 291 10.09 -21.13 13.00
N PHE A 292 9.74 -22.27 12.42
CA PHE A 292 8.47 -22.45 11.72
C PHE A 292 7.26 -22.25 12.65
N THR A 293 7.27 -22.90 13.81
CA THR A 293 6.20 -22.73 14.81
C THR A 293 6.12 -21.31 15.36
N SER A 294 7.25 -20.61 15.50
CA SER A 294 7.26 -19.20 15.89
C SER A 294 6.57 -18.30 14.87
N HIS A 295 6.75 -18.54 13.57
CA HIS A 295 6.16 -17.69 12.52
C HIS A 295 4.63 -17.82 12.50
N TYR A 296 4.09 -19.04 12.60
CA TYR A 296 2.64 -19.21 12.70
C TYR A 296 2.08 -18.75 14.03
N ARG A 297 2.83 -18.83 15.13
CA ARG A 297 2.44 -18.19 16.38
C ARG A 297 2.27 -16.70 16.18
N SER A 298 3.29 -16.03 15.63
CA SER A 298 3.24 -14.59 15.37
C SER A 298 2.10 -14.23 14.43
N ALA A 299 1.85 -15.02 13.38
CA ALA A 299 0.73 -14.78 12.47
C ALA A 299 -0.62 -14.91 13.18
N TYR A 300 -0.78 -15.94 14.02
CA TYR A 300 -1.99 -16.17 14.79
C TYR A 300 -2.25 -15.07 15.82
N GLU A 301 -1.20 -14.66 16.55
CA GLU A 301 -1.23 -13.51 17.48
C GLU A 301 -1.54 -12.20 16.74
N GLU A 302 -0.99 -11.99 15.53
CA GLU A 302 -1.28 -10.81 14.71
C GLU A 302 -2.74 -10.80 14.24
N VAL A 303 -3.29 -11.92 13.77
CA VAL A 303 -4.72 -12.01 13.43
C VAL A 303 -5.58 -11.64 14.62
N TYR A 304 -5.24 -12.13 15.82
CA TYR A 304 -6.00 -11.80 17.02
C TYR A 304 -5.94 -10.34 17.41
N ARG A 305 -4.78 -9.71 17.28
CA ARG A 305 -4.69 -8.27 17.54
C ARG A 305 -5.58 -7.47 16.59
N LYS A 306 -5.82 -8.00 15.39
CA LYS A 306 -6.68 -7.42 14.34
C LYS A 306 -8.15 -7.83 14.44
N LEU A 307 -8.53 -8.80 15.26
CA LEU A 307 -9.93 -9.16 15.47
C LEU A 307 -10.65 -8.08 16.31
N ARG A 308 -11.92 -7.86 16.01
CA ARG A 308 -12.79 -7.01 16.84
C ARG A 308 -12.85 -7.54 18.27
N CYS A 309 -13.23 -6.71 19.23
CA CYS A 309 -13.44 -7.14 20.60
C CYS A 309 -14.83 -7.79 20.77
N TRP A 310 -14.90 -8.87 21.56
CA TRP A 310 -16.12 -9.63 21.82
C TRP A 310 -17.00 -9.04 22.93
N TYR A 311 -16.56 -7.95 23.55
CA TYR A 311 -17.33 -7.29 24.60
C TYR A 311 -18.69 -6.80 24.09
N GLN A 312 -19.72 -7.02 24.91
CA GLN A 312 -21.07 -6.56 24.65
C GLN A 312 -21.66 -5.92 25.91
N ASN A 313 -22.39 -4.83 25.74
CA ASN A 313 -23.17 -4.20 26.80
C ASN A 313 -24.49 -3.66 26.24
N GLY A 314 -25.61 -4.04 26.85
CA GLY A 314 -26.95 -3.55 26.47
C GLY A 314 -27.32 -3.77 25.00
N GLY A 315 -26.91 -4.90 24.40
CA GLY A 315 -27.15 -5.21 22.98
C GLY A 315 -26.23 -4.48 21.98
N ARG A 316 -25.28 -3.68 22.47
CA ARG A 316 -24.24 -3.03 21.65
C ARG A 316 -22.93 -3.80 21.79
N GLY A 317 -22.29 -4.10 20.66
CA GLY A 317 -21.00 -4.81 20.60
C GLY A 317 -19.83 -3.88 20.29
N CYS A 318 -18.68 -4.18 20.86
CA CYS A 318 -17.45 -3.41 20.63
C CYS A 318 -16.98 -3.52 19.16
N ARG A 319 -16.42 -2.43 18.63
CA ARG A 319 -15.85 -2.33 17.28
C ARG A 319 -14.34 -2.12 17.27
N ASN A 320 -13.74 -1.88 18.42
CA ASN A 320 -12.30 -1.75 18.54
C ASN A 320 -11.60 -3.12 18.43
N THR A 321 -10.42 -3.14 17.81
CA THR A 321 -9.47 -4.25 17.79
C THR A 321 -8.58 -4.18 19.03
N ALA A 322 -7.69 -5.17 19.24
CA ALA A 322 -6.82 -5.17 20.42
C ALA A 322 -5.90 -3.94 20.46
N ASP A 323 -5.30 -3.57 19.32
CA ASP A 323 -4.42 -2.40 19.22
C ASP A 323 -5.21 -1.08 19.28
N GLY A 324 -6.51 -1.11 18.95
CA GLY A 324 -7.41 0.03 18.97
C GLY A 324 -8.08 0.32 20.33
N HIS A 325 -7.72 -0.43 21.36
CA HIS A 325 -8.49 -0.53 22.60
C HIS A 325 -8.10 0.48 23.68
N GLU A 326 -7.13 1.36 23.41
CA GLU A 326 -6.65 2.39 24.36
C GLU A 326 -7.79 3.29 24.86
N LYS A 327 -8.83 3.51 24.05
CA LYS A 327 -10.03 4.29 24.38
C LYS A 327 -11.11 3.51 25.15
N GLY A 328 -10.93 2.20 25.35
CA GLY A 328 -11.95 1.30 25.88
C GLY A 328 -12.86 0.70 24.81
N HIS A 329 -14.03 0.16 25.21
CA HIS A 329 -14.95 -0.52 24.30
C HIS A 329 -15.88 0.49 23.61
N GLN A 330 -15.74 0.69 22.29
CA GLN A 330 -16.59 1.60 21.51
C GLN A 330 -17.54 0.84 20.58
N ASP A 331 -18.77 1.32 20.40
CA ASP A 331 -19.73 0.76 19.44
C ASP A 331 -19.52 1.29 18.01
N ARG A 332 -20.43 0.95 17.08
CA ARG A 332 -20.35 1.37 15.66
C ARG A 332 -20.44 2.87 15.43
N PHE A 333 -20.90 3.63 16.41
CA PHE A 333 -21.00 5.08 16.36
C PHE A 333 -19.84 5.77 17.11
N GLY A 334 -18.87 5.00 17.61
CA GLY A 334 -17.75 5.51 18.39
C GLY A 334 -18.10 5.82 19.85
N LEU A 335 -19.32 5.49 20.30
CA LEU A 335 -19.74 5.70 21.68
C LEU A 335 -19.12 4.64 22.58
N LEU A 336 -18.62 5.05 23.74
CA LEU A 336 -18.14 4.10 24.74
C LEU A 336 -19.32 3.29 25.30
N ILE A 337 -19.15 1.97 25.36
CA ILE A 337 -20.12 1.03 25.90
C ILE A 337 -19.58 0.24 27.09
N GLY A 338 -18.28 0.35 27.35
CA GLY A 338 -17.62 -0.36 28.44
C GLY A 338 -16.17 0.08 28.57
N SER A 339 -15.55 -0.30 29.68
CA SER A 339 -14.11 -0.15 29.88
C SER A 339 -13.51 -1.48 30.37
N GLY A 340 -12.22 -1.66 30.12
CA GLY A 340 -11.52 -2.90 30.42
C GLY A 340 -10.61 -3.32 29.28
N ASP A 341 -10.00 -4.48 29.48
CA ASP A 341 -9.08 -5.08 28.51
C ASP A 341 -9.84 -5.68 27.33
N TYR A 342 -9.13 -5.81 26.21
CA TYR A 342 -9.62 -6.47 25.02
C TYR A 342 -10.14 -7.88 25.35
N GLN A 343 -11.43 -8.11 25.10
CA GLN A 343 -12.06 -9.40 25.30
C GLN A 343 -12.08 -10.20 24.02
N THR A 344 -11.62 -11.44 24.11
CA THR A 344 -11.57 -12.39 23.01
C THR A 344 -11.69 -13.82 23.53
N PRO A 345 -12.38 -14.72 22.81
CA PRO A 345 -12.35 -16.16 23.13
C PRO A 345 -10.99 -16.79 22.81
N PHE A 346 -10.07 -16.02 22.22
CA PHE A 346 -8.80 -16.46 21.73
C PHE A 346 -7.68 -16.11 22.70
N THR A 347 -7.11 -17.14 23.32
CA THR A 347 -6.07 -16.98 24.34
C THR A 347 -4.73 -17.51 23.85
N ASN A 348 -3.65 -17.23 24.58
CA ASN A 348 -2.35 -17.82 24.31
C ASN A 348 -2.42 -19.36 24.32
N GLU A 349 -3.28 -19.95 25.16
CA GLU A 349 -3.51 -21.40 25.18
C GLU A 349 -4.14 -21.91 23.88
N ALA A 350 -5.06 -21.14 23.29
CA ALA A 350 -5.65 -21.47 21.98
C ALA A 350 -4.60 -21.44 20.86
N ALA A 351 -3.67 -20.46 20.90
CA ALA A 351 -2.54 -20.40 19.98
C ALA A 351 -1.63 -21.62 20.09
N GLU A 352 -1.30 -22.02 21.32
CA GLU A 352 -0.50 -23.22 21.56
C GLU A 352 -1.21 -24.50 21.07
N GLU A 353 -2.52 -24.59 21.24
CA GLU A 353 -3.30 -25.74 20.76
C GLU A 353 -3.36 -25.79 19.22
N PHE A 354 -3.54 -24.63 18.57
CA PHE A 354 -3.52 -24.52 17.13
C PHE A 354 -2.18 -24.96 16.54
N ILE A 355 -1.07 -24.47 17.11
CA ILE A 355 0.30 -24.84 16.71
C ILE A 355 0.54 -26.34 16.95
N ARG A 356 0.17 -26.88 18.11
CA ARG A 356 0.28 -28.32 18.42
C ARG A 356 -0.50 -29.17 17.41
N THR A 357 -1.67 -28.69 16.98
CA THR A 357 -2.48 -29.36 15.95
C THR A 357 -1.78 -29.35 14.60
N ILE A 358 -1.22 -28.22 14.15
CA ILE A 358 -0.44 -28.12 12.91
C ILE A 358 0.74 -29.10 12.94
N THR A 359 1.53 -29.10 14.02
CA THR A 359 2.71 -29.96 14.16
C THR A 359 2.31 -31.44 14.11
N ARG A 360 1.29 -31.85 14.89
CA ARG A 360 0.79 -33.22 14.89
C ARG A 360 0.29 -33.68 13.52
N LEU A 361 -0.46 -32.82 12.81
CA LEU A 361 -1.00 -33.15 11.49
C LEU A 361 0.12 -33.27 10.45
N SER A 362 1.07 -32.34 10.45
CA SER A 362 2.19 -32.34 9.52
C SER A 362 3.15 -33.51 9.76
N ASP A 363 3.46 -33.85 11.01
CA ASP A 363 4.29 -35.02 11.34
C ASP A 363 3.62 -36.34 10.93
N SER A 364 2.29 -36.42 11.09
CA SER A 364 1.49 -37.55 10.59
C SER A 364 1.55 -37.67 9.07
N MET A 365 1.43 -36.55 8.34
CA MET A 365 1.57 -36.52 6.88
C MET A 365 2.97 -36.97 6.44
N MET A 366 4.02 -36.43 7.06
CA MET A 366 5.42 -36.77 6.75
C MET A 366 5.77 -38.22 7.09
N THR A 367 5.24 -38.76 8.19
CA THR A 367 5.44 -40.16 8.57
C THR A 367 4.82 -41.10 7.55
N ARG A 368 3.58 -40.82 7.10
CA ARG A 368 2.92 -41.59 6.04
C ARG A 368 3.69 -41.52 4.73
N PHE A 369 4.17 -40.33 4.36
CA PHE A 369 4.98 -40.14 3.16
C PHE A 369 6.28 -40.97 3.20
N ARG A 370 7.01 -40.94 4.32
CA ARG A 370 8.23 -41.75 4.53
C ARG A 370 7.94 -43.25 4.54
N ALA A 371 6.85 -43.67 5.19
CA ALA A 371 6.49 -45.08 5.31
C ALA A 371 6.11 -45.74 3.98
N GLN A 372 5.54 -44.98 3.03
CA GLN A 372 5.09 -45.52 1.75
C GLN A 372 6.23 -45.78 0.74
N ARG A 373 7.52 -45.54 1.07
CA ARG A 373 8.67 -45.71 0.15
C ARG A 373 8.43 -45.10 -1.24
N MET A 374 7.66 -44.01 -1.30
CA MET A 374 7.25 -43.39 -2.55
C MET A 374 8.45 -42.68 -3.15
N ASN A 375 8.90 -43.15 -4.32
CA ASN A 375 10.01 -42.56 -5.05
C ASN A 375 9.58 -41.20 -5.64
N GLY A 376 9.71 -40.13 -4.85
CA GLY A 376 9.55 -38.74 -5.31
C GLY A 376 8.50 -37.94 -4.55
N ILE A 377 8.61 -36.61 -4.63
CA ILE A 377 7.70 -35.65 -3.96
C ILE A 377 6.26 -35.66 -4.52
N GLY A 378 6.03 -36.27 -5.69
CA GLY A 378 4.78 -36.20 -6.44
C GLY A 378 3.52 -36.62 -5.67
N SER A 379 3.59 -37.71 -4.89
CA SER A 379 2.43 -38.17 -4.10
C SER A 379 2.07 -37.22 -2.96
N PHE A 380 3.07 -36.55 -2.38
CA PHE A 380 2.81 -35.48 -1.42
C PHE A 380 2.16 -34.28 -2.10
N LEU A 381 2.63 -33.89 -3.29
CA LEU A 381 2.02 -32.79 -4.05
C LEU A 381 0.54 -33.06 -4.36
N GLU A 382 0.19 -34.28 -4.73
CA GLU A 382 -1.19 -34.70 -4.92
C GLU A 382 -2.01 -34.53 -3.63
N LYS A 383 -1.47 -34.96 -2.47
CA LYS A 383 -2.15 -34.81 -1.18
C LYS A 383 -2.33 -33.34 -0.77
N HIS A 384 -1.35 -32.50 -1.07
CA HIS A 384 -1.44 -31.07 -0.86
C HIS A 384 -2.52 -30.45 -1.75
N LEU A 385 -2.57 -30.79 -3.04
CA LEU A 385 -3.63 -30.36 -3.96
C LEU A 385 -5.03 -30.83 -3.52
N GLU A 386 -5.17 -32.03 -2.96
CA GLU A 386 -6.42 -32.48 -2.34
C GLU A 386 -6.83 -31.61 -1.14
N THR A 387 -5.85 -31.22 -0.32
CA THR A 387 -6.09 -30.36 0.85
C THR A 387 -6.54 -28.96 0.42
N LEU A 388 -5.92 -28.39 -0.62
CA LEU A 388 -6.37 -27.14 -1.23
C LEU A 388 -7.79 -27.29 -1.81
N ALA A 389 -8.04 -28.37 -2.56
CA ALA A 389 -9.33 -28.61 -3.20
C ALA A 389 -10.48 -28.84 -2.21
N ALA A 390 -10.19 -29.35 -1.00
CA ALA A 390 -11.19 -29.47 0.07
C ALA A 390 -11.75 -28.10 0.49
N GLU A 391 -10.97 -27.03 0.30
CA GLU A 391 -11.32 -25.65 0.60
C GLU A 391 -11.85 -24.89 -0.63
N ARG A 392 -12.32 -25.61 -1.67
CA ARG A 392 -12.78 -25.02 -2.94
C ARG A 392 -13.79 -23.89 -2.79
N ALA A 393 -14.76 -24.01 -1.87
CA ALA A 393 -15.76 -22.97 -1.65
C ALA A 393 -15.12 -21.63 -1.25
N PHE A 394 -14.11 -21.68 -0.37
CA PHE A 394 -13.34 -20.50 0.04
C PHE A 394 -12.56 -19.89 -1.14
N TRP A 395 -11.91 -20.73 -1.96
CA TRP A 395 -11.14 -20.25 -3.11
C TRP A 395 -11.99 -19.65 -4.23
N LEU A 396 -13.29 -19.94 -4.31
CA LEU A 396 -14.16 -19.31 -5.32
C LEU A 396 -14.42 -17.83 -5.04
N GLU A 397 -14.24 -17.40 -3.79
CA GLU A 397 -14.51 -16.03 -3.34
C GLU A 397 -13.23 -15.28 -2.95
N THR A 398 -12.08 -15.98 -2.92
CA THR A 398 -10.82 -15.46 -2.40
C THR A 398 -9.75 -15.43 -3.49
N PHE A 399 -9.15 -14.25 -3.67
CA PHE A 399 -8.14 -13.98 -4.69
C PHE A 399 -7.06 -13.07 -4.11
N SER A 400 -5.83 -13.28 -4.54
CA SER A 400 -4.70 -12.45 -4.12
C SER A 400 -3.75 -12.23 -5.28
N ASN A 401 -3.36 -10.98 -5.48
CA ASN A 401 -2.35 -10.58 -6.45
C ASN A 401 -0.95 -10.46 -5.81
N THR A 402 -0.85 -10.53 -4.48
CA THR A 402 0.43 -10.42 -3.74
C THR A 402 0.90 -11.72 -3.10
N ILE A 403 0.03 -12.71 -2.97
CA ILE A 403 0.27 -14.00 -2.29
C ILE A 403 -0.06 -15.16 -3.23
N CYS A 404 0.89 -16.07 -3.43
CA CYS A 404 0.57 -17.34 -4.05
C CYS A 404 -0.05 -18.28 -3.01
N TYR A 405 -1.38 -18.37 -2.96
CA TYR A 405 -2.09 -19.31 -2.07
C TYR A 405 -1.79 -20.79 -2.36
N CYS A 406 -1.09 -21.13 -3.44
CA CYS A 406 -0.66 -22.51 -3.65
C CYS A 406 0.52 -22.91 -2.73
N CYS A 407 1.29 -21.95 -2.20
CA CYS A 407 2.44 -22.25 -1.32
C CYS A 407 2.58 -21.35 -0.10
N ILE A 408 1.86 -20.23 -0.05
CA ILE A 408 1.93 -19.19 0.98
C ILE A 408 3.35 -18.70 1.30
N ARG A 409 4.25 -18.75 0.31
CA ARG A 409 5.68 -18.50 0.46
C ARG A 409 6.23 -17.41 -0.47
N GLU A 410 5.65 -17.30 -1.67
CA GLU A 410 6.13 -16.40 -2.72
C GLU A 410 4.99 -15.55 -3.25
N ALA A 411 5.34 -14.35 -3.72
CA ALA A 411 4.42 -13.57 -4.52
C ALA A 411 4.20 -14.25 -5.87
N PRO A 412 2.98 -14.17 -6.43
CA PRO A 412 2.67 -14.83 -7.69
C PRO A 412 3.31 -14.12 -8.88
N ASP A 413 3.59 -14.87 -9.94
CA ASP A 413 4.14 -14.36 -11.20
C ASP A 413 3.11 -14.34 -12.33
N PHE A 414 2.09 -15.20 -12.23
CA PHE A 414 1.12 -15.45 -13.29
C PHE A 414 -0.30 -15.44 -12.75
N THR A 415 -1.23 -14.91 -13.54
CA THR A 415 -2.68 -14.99 -13.29
C THR A 415 -3.31 -16.01 -14.24
N LEU A 416 -4.11 -16.92 -13.69
CA LEU A 416 -4.81 -17.99 -14.39
C LEU A 416 -6.17 -17.50 -14.94
N LYS A 417 -6.83 -18.31 -15.81
CA LYS A 417 -8.18 -17.98 -16.36
C LYS A 417 -9.20 -17.70 -15.26
N CYS A 418 -9.14 -18.49 -14.18
CA CYS A 418 -10.01 -18.38 -13.02
C CYS A 418 -9.65 -17.21 -12.08
N GLN A 419 -8.75 -16.31 -12.49
CA GLN A 419 -8.19 -15.19 -11.71
C GLN A 419 -7.32 -15.56 -10.51
N HIS A 420 -7.20 -16.85 -10.16
CA HIS A 420 -6.18 -17.28 -9.21
C HIS A 420 -4.78 -17.04 -9.74
N THR A 421 -3.86 -16.75 -8.84
CA THR A 421 -2.49 -16.43 -9.19
C THR A 421 -1.54 -17.54 -8.72
N ILE A 422 -0.42 -17.70 -9.43
CA ILE A 422 0.56 -18.76 -9.16
C ILE A 422 1.99 -18.23 -9.32
N CYS A 423 2.87 -18.57 -8.38
CA CYS A 423 4.30 -18.22 -8.44
C CYS A 423 5.07 -19.19 -9.34
N ARG A 424 6.25 -18.77 -9.81
CA ARG A 424 7.14 -19.61 -10.64
C ARG A 424 7.47 -20.96 -10.00
N SER A 425 7.71 -21.00 -8.70
CA SER A 425 8.00 -22.23 -7.96
C SER A 425 6.83 -23.21 -8.00
N CYS A 426 5.60 -22.73 -7.79
CA CYS A 426 4.39 -23.54 -7.87
C CYS A 426 4.09 -24.03 -9.29
N VAL A 427 4.40 -23.23 -10.33
CA VAL A 427 4.33 -23.70 -11.72
C VAL A 427 5.21 -24.93 -11.92
N LYS A 428 6.48 -24.88 -11.47
CA LYS A 428 7.42 -26.01 -11.59
C LYS A 428 6.98 -27.24 -10.78
N LEU A 429 6.36 -27.03 -9.63
CA LEU A 429 5.93 -28.12 -8.74
C LEU A 429 4.65 -28.81 -9.22
N PHE A 430 3.63 -28.04 -9.62
CA PHE A 430 2.30 -28.59 -9.89
C PHE A 430 2.02 -28.87 -11.38
N SER A 431 2.96 -28.52 -12.25
CA SER A 431 2.84 -28.76 -13.70
C SER A 431 3.72 -29.93 -14.15
N GLN A 432 3.31 -30.57 -15.24
CA GLN A 432 4.13 -31.55 -15.93
C GLN A 432 5.09 -30.83 -16.89
N SER A 433 6.39 -31.05 -16.73
CA SER A 433 7.38 -30.55 -17.70
C SER A 433 7.18 -31.25 -19.05
N ALA A 434 7.20 -30.46 -20.13
CA ALA A 434 7.40 -30.98 -21.47
C ALA A 434 8.86 -31.45 -21.64
N SER A 435 9.18 -31.97 -22.83
CA SER A 435 10.50 -32.50 -23.17
C SER A 435 11.66 -31.48 -23.13
N ASP A 436 11.38 -30.18 -23.05
CA ASP A 436 12.36 -29.09 -23.18
C ASP A 436 12.72 -28.37 -21.86
N GLU A 437 12.32 -28.90 -20.69
CA GLU A 437 12.54 -28.38 -19.32
C GLU A 437 12.12 -26.91 -19.05
N THR A 438 11.63 -26.21 -20.06
CA THR A 438 11.25 -24.79 -20.02
C THR A 438 9.76 -24.60 -20.19
N VAL A 439 9.07 -25.60 -20.75
CA VAL A 439 7.63 -25.62 -20.92
C VAL A 439 6.98 -26.50 -19.86
N PHE A 440 6.00 -25.94 -19.16
CA PHE A 440 5.28 -26.56 -18.06
C PHE A 440 3.78 -26.57 -18.36
N ASN A 441 3.15 -27.74 -18.28
CA ASN A 441 1.72 -27.89 -18.53
C ASN A 441 0.96 -28.15 -17.23
N LEU A 442 0.08 -27.22 -16.88
CA LEU A 442 -0.80 -27.31 -15.72
C LEU A 442 -2.16 -27.87 -16.15
N LYS A 443 -2.62 -28.93 -15.46
CA LYS A 443 -3.87 -29.63 -15.79
C LYS A 443 -5.13 -28.89 -15.37
N CYS A 444 -5.07 -28.19 -14.23
CA CYS A 444 -6.19 -27.42 -13.67
C CYS A 444 -5.65 -26.43 -12.63
N CYS A 445 -6.47 -25.48 -12.19
CA CYS A 445 -6.11 -24.61 -11.07
C CYS A 445 -5.88 -25.43 -9.78
N PRO A 446 -4.75 -25.25 -9.07
CA PRO A 446 -4.50 -25.91 -7.78
C PRO A 446 -5.53 -25.60 -6.69
N LEU A 447 -6.17 -24.43 -6.73
CA LEU A 447 -7.08 -23.92 -5.70
C LEU A 447 -8.54 -24.28 -5.99
N CYS A 448 -9.16 -23.63 -6.97
CA CYS A 448 -10.59 -23.82 -7.30
C CYS A 448 -10.91 -25.04 -8.17
N ARG A 449 -9.87 -25.75 -8.67
CA ARG A 449 -9.99 -26.91 -9.58
C ARG A 449 -10.71 -26.61 -10.91
N GLU A 450 -10.77 -25.35 -11.32
CA GLU A 450 -11.20 -25.03 -12.68
C GLU A 450 -10.26 -25.69 -13.71
N GLY A 451 -10.84 -26.26 -14.76
CA GLY A 451 -10.11 -26.95 -15.81
C GLY A 451 -9.97 -28.46 -15.66
N VAL A 452 -10.45 -29.08 -14.56
CA VAL A 452 -10.39 -30.54 -14.34
C VAL A 452 -11.03 -31.38 -15.46
N GLN A 453 -12.00 -30.82 -16.19
CA GLN A 453 -12.63 -31.50 -17.33
C GLN A 453 -11.75 -31.55 -18.59
N ASN A 454 -10.66 -30.77 -18.65
CA ASN A 454 -9.75 -30.77 -19.80
C ASN A 454 -8.83 -31.98 -19.71
N ARG A 455 -8.94 -32.88 -20.69
CA ARG A 455 -8.24 -34.17 -20.67
C ARG A 455 -6.72 -34.05 -20.77
N ASP A 456 -6.18 -32.96 -21.33
CA ASP A 456 -4.75 -32.60 -21.28
C ASP A 456 -4.57 -31.07 -21.40
N ASN A 457 -3.68 -30.49 -20.57
CA ASN A 457 -3.10 -29.13 -20.69
C ASN A 457 -4.08 -27.92 -20.64
N TRP A 458 -4.56 -27.56 -19.44
CA TRP A 458 -5.42 -26.38 -19.24
C TRP A 458 -4.67 -25.05 -19.37
N ALA A 459 -3.43 -24.97 -18.87
CA ALA A 459 -2.55 -23.81 -19.04
C ALA A 459 -1.11 -24.29 -19.31
N GLN A 460 -0.41 -23.60 -20.22
CA GLN A 460 0.98 -23.87 -20.52
C GLN A 460 1.83 -22.65 -20.13
N PHE A 461 2.95 -22.89 -19.46
CA PHE A 461 3.89 -21.86 -19.05
C PHE A 461 5.21 -22.08 -19.77
N ARG A 462 5.84 -21.00 -20.23
CA ARG A 462 7.21 -21.02 -20.72
C ARG A 462 8.07 -20.15 -19.83
N LEU A 463 8.89 -20.81 -19.02
CA LEU A 463 9.79 -20.17 -18.07
C LEU A 463 11.16 -19.94 -18.70
N LYS A 464 11.88 -18.94 -18.20
CA LYS A 464 13.28 -18.72 -18.56
C LYS A 464 14.13 -19.95 -18.21
N PRO A 465 15.01 -20.43 -19.12
CA PRO A 465 15.96 -21.51 -18.81
C PRO A 465 16.87 -21.16 -17.63
N ALA A 466 17.19 -22.16 -16.82
CA ALA A 466 17.99 -21.95 -15.60
C ALA A 466 19.44 -21.51 -15.90
N LEU A 467 20.04 -21.95 -17.01
CA LEU A 467 21.43 -21.62 -17.32
C LEU A 467 21.60 -20.40 -18.23
N ALA A 468 20.50 -19.82 -18.74
CA ALA A 468 20.56 -18.59 -19.52
C ALA A 468 20.77 -17.39 -18.57
N GLY A 469 21.52 -16.35 -18.97
CA GLY A 469 21.47 -15.07 -18.26
C GLY A 469 20.20 -14.29 -18.61
N VAL A 470 20.02 -13.15 -17.96
CA VAL A 470 18.83 -12.30 -18.14
C VAL A 470 19.07 -11.30 -19.28
N ARG A 471 18.07 -11.12 -20.14
CA ARG A 471 18.09 -10.17 -21.26
C ARG A 471 17.15 -9.01 -20.99
N VAL A 472 17.67 -7.79 -21.03
CA VAL A 472 16.96 -6.56 -20.62
C VAL A 472 16.78 -5.63 -21.82
N LEU A 473 15.58 -5.09 -21.97
CA LEU A 473 15.25 -3.98 -22.88
C LEU A 473 14.75 -2.79 -22.05
N ALA A 474 15.37 -1.62 -22.24
CA ALA A 474 14.98 -0.35 -21.64
C ALA A 474 14.67 0.68 -22.73
N ILE A 475 13.54 1.38 -22.61
CA ILE A 475 13.08 2.36 -23.61
C ILE A 475 12.84 3.71 -22.93
N ASP A 476 13.55 4.73 -23.40
CA ASP A 476 13.54 6.06 -22.80
C ASP A 476 12.23 6.82 -23.04
N GLY A 477 11.97 7.80 -22.17
CA GLY A 477 10.94 8.82 -22.39
C GLY A 477 11.35 9.85 -23.43
N GLY A 478 10.36 10.49 -24.05
CA GLY A 478 10.59 11.57 -25.02
C GLY A 478 9.35 12.10 -25.75
N GLY A 479 8.14 11.80 -25.26
CA GLY A 479 6.89 12.23 -25.89
C GLY A 479 6.80 11.76 -27.35
N VAL A 480 6.52 12.69 -28.26
CA VAL A 480 6.44 12.39 -29.70
C VAL A 480 7.72 11.81 -30.29
N ARG A 481 8.90 12.05 -29.68
CA ARG A 481 10.18 11.49 -30.13
C ARG A 481 10.26 9.97 -29.93
N GLY A 482 9.34 9.36 -29.18
CA GLY A 482 9.21 7.89 -29.10
C GLY A 482 9.07 7.20 -30.46
N THR A 483 8.67 7.93 -31.51
CA THR A 483 8.70 7.43 -32.90
C THR A 483 10.10 6.99 -33.34
N ILE A 484 11.18 7.62 -32.83
CA ILE A 484 12.56 7.19 -33.11
C ILE A 484 12.81 5.81 -32.49
N SER A 485 12.48 5.64 -31.22
CA SER A 485 12.71 4.39 -30.49
C SER A 485 11.95 3.22 -31.13
N VAL A 486 10.67 3.39 -31.50
CA VAL A 486 9.90 2.31 -32.12
C VAL A 486 10.41 1.94 -33.52
N ARG A 487 10.97 2.89 -34.28
CA ARG A 487 11.62 2.63 -35.58
C ARG A 487 12.92 1.85 -35.44
N ILE A 488 13.72 2.16 -34.41
CA ILE A 488 14.93 1.39 -34.07
C ILE A 488 14.55 -0.05 -33.72
N LEU A 489 13.51 -0.23 -32.90
CA LEU A 489 13.03 -1.56 -32.50
C LEU A 489 12.46 -2.34 -33.69
N GLU A 490 11.77 -1.68 -34.63
CA GLU A 490 11.29 -2.28 -35.88
C GLU A 490 12.45 -2.75 -36.77
N ALA A 491 13.50 -1.95 -36.89
CA ALA A 491 14.71 -2.37 -37.60
C ALA A 491 15.38 -3.56 -36.90
N LEU A 492 15.48 -3.54 -35.57
CA LEU A 492 16.04 -4.65 -34.78
C LEU A 492 15.24 -5.95 -34.97
N GLU A 493 13.91 -5.91 -34.90
CA GLU A 493 13.06 -7.09 -35.12
C GLU A 493 13.25 -7.65 -36.54
N LYS A 494 13.39 -6.77 -37.54
CA LYS A 494 13.65 -7.15 -38.93
C LYS A 494 15.02 -7.81 -39.11
N GLU A 495 16.08 -7.26 -38.49
CA GLU A 495 17.43 -7.82 -38.55
C GLU A 495 17.53 -9.17 -37.82
N ILE A 496 16.77 -9.37 -36.74
CA ILE A 496 16.66 -10.69 -36.10
C ILE A 496 16.03 -11.70 -37.07
N GLY A 497 15.03 -11.30 -37.87
CA GLY A 497 14.58 -12.05 -39.05
C GLY A 497 13.88 -13.39 -38.78
N LEU A 498 13.53 -13.70 -37.52
CA LEU A 498 12.94 -14.99 -37.11
C LEU A 498 11.41 -15.02 -37.17
N GLY A 499 10.75 -13.91 -37.54
CA GLY A 499 9.28 -13.82 -37.57
C GLY A 499 8.62 -13.96 -36.20
N LEU A 500 9.37 -13.71 -35.13
CA LEU A 500 8.89 -13.73 -33.74
C LEU A 500 8.81 -12.29 -33.21
N PRO A 501 7.78 -11.95 -32.41
CA PRO A 501 7.70 -10.66 -31.73
C PRO A 501 8.97 -10.34 -30.94
N LEU A 502 9.44 -9.09 -31.01
CA LEU A 502 10.67 -8.67 -30.36
C LEU A 502 10.72 -8.97 -28.85
N ALA A 503 9.57 -8.92 -28.17
CA ALA A 503 9.46 -9.22 -26.74
C ALA A 503 9.91 -10.63 -26.37
N HIS A 504 9.89 -11.61 -27.29
CA HIS A 504 10.36 -12.98 -27.01
C HIS A 504 11.87 -13.07 -26.81
N PHE A 505 12.63 -12.04 -27.18
CA PHE A 505 14.08 -11.99 -27.04
C PHE A 505 14.53 -11.33 -25.74
N PHE A 506 13.60 -10.83 -24.93
CA PHE A 506 13.88 -10.15 -23.66
C PHE A 506 13.08 -10.78 -22.51
N ASP A 507 13.72 -10.82 -21.34
CA ASP A 507 13.11 -11.32 -20.10
C ASP A 507 12.56 -10.15 -19.27
N VAL A 508 13.20 -8.98 -19.33
CA VAL A 508 12.73 -7.72 -18.74
C VAL A 508 12.58 -6.66 -19.82
N ILE A 509 11.43 -5.99 -19.85
CA ILE A 509 11.15 -4.84 -20.71
C ILE A 509 10.67 -3.71 -19.80
N MET A 510 11.42 -2.60 -19.77
CA MET A 510 11.08 -1.45 -18.96
C MET A 510 11.01 -0.18 -19.80
N GLY A 511 10.03 0.68 -19.54
CA GLY A 511 9.92 1.96 -20.26
C GLY A 511 9.41 3.11 -19.42
N THR A 512 9.75 4.31 -19.88
CA THR A 512 9.33 5.57 -19.26
C THR A 512 8.53 6.41 -20.27
N SER A 513 7.42 7.03 -19.87
CA SER A 513 6.64 7.93 -20.74
C SER A 513 6.23 7.25 -22.05
N SER A 514 6.54 7.85 -23.20
CA SER A 514 6.41 7.24 -24.53
C SER A 514 7.05 5.85 -24.62
N GLY A 515 8.23 5.66 -24.02
CA GLY A 515 8.88 4.36 -23.92
C GLY A 515 8.09 3.38 -23.07
N GLY A 516 7.38 3.85 -22.05
CA GLY A 516 6.46 3.04 -21.24
C GLY A 516 5.28 2.51 -22.07
N ILE A 517 4.66 3.36 -22.90
CA ILE A 517 3.59 2.96 -23.84
C ILE A 517 4.10 1.88 -24.80
N ILE A 518 5.31 2.05 -25.35
CA ILE A 518 5.93 1.09 -26.27
C ILE A 518 6.24 -0.23 -25.54
N SER A 519 6.79 -0.18 -24.33
CA SER A 519 7.09 -1.34 -23.49
C SER A 519 5.84 -2.15 -23.16
N LEU A 520 4.72 -1.50 -22.84
CA LEU A 520 3.43 -2.18 -22.61
C LEU A 520 2.91 -2.84 -23.89
N GLY A 521 3.02 -2.15 -25.04
CA GLY A 521 2.65 -2.71 -26.34
C GLY A 521 3.45 -3.96 -26.73
N LEU A 522 4.78 -3.88 -26.63
CA LEU A 522 5.68 -4.99 -26.95
C LEU A 522 5.56 -6.13 -25.93
N GLY A 523 5.69 -5.84 -24.65
CA GLY A 523 5.84 -6.87 -23.63
C GLY A 523 4.51 -7.46 -23.14
N ALA A 524 3.56 -6.59 -22.77
CA ALA A 524 2.30 -7.05 -22.17
C ALA A 524 1.30 -7.47 -23.24
N ASN A 525 1.26 -6.75 -24.36
CA ASN A 525 0.36 -7.03 -25.49
C ASN A 525 0.99 -7.87 -26.61
N LEU A 526 2.29 -8.17 -26.55
CA LEU A 526 3.02 -8.98 -27.53
C LEU A 526 2.83 -8.49 -28.98
N TRP A 527 2.73 -7.16 -29.16
CA TRP A 527 2.71 -6.57 -30.49
C TRP A 527 4.06 -6.76 -31.18
N SER A 528 4.06 -6.95 -32.50
CA SER A 528 5.27 -6.75 -33.29
C SER A 528 5.67 -5.27 -33.25
N ALA A 529 6.95 -4.98 -33.45
CA ALA A 529 7.46 -3.62 -33.48
C ALA A 529 6.77 -2.78 -34.56
N THR A 530 6.40 -3.37 -35.71
CA THR A 530 5.59 -2.70 -36.74
C THR A 530 4.21 -2.30 -36.22
N LYS A 531 3.50 -3.20 -35.52
CA LYS A 531 2.20 -2.86 -34.91
C LYS A 531 2.36 -1.80 -33.82
N CYS A 532 3.40 -1.91 -32.98
CA CYS A 532 3.73 -0.88 -31.99
C CYS A 532 3.91 0.49 -32.65
N ARG A 533 4.63 0.55 -33.78
CA ARG A 533 4.85 1.80 -34.52
C ARG A 533 3.54 2.40 -35.01
N GLU A 534 2.69 1.61 -35.66
CA GLU A 534 1.41 2.07 -36.20
C GLU A 534 0.48 2.60 -35.10
N VAL A 535 0.36 1.84 -34.00
CA VAL A 535 -0.44 2.25 -32.84
C VAL A 535 0.12 3.52 -32.21
N PHE A 536 1.44 3.60 -32.01
CA PHE A 536 2.08 4.77 -31.41
C PHE A 536 1.96 6.03 -32.29
N GLU A 537 2.22 5.92 -33.60
CA GLU A 537 2.06 7.03 -34.55
C GLU A 537 0.60 7.53 -34.60
N ASN A 538 -0.38 6.63 -34.49
CA ASN A 538 -1.78 6.99 -34.41
C ASN A 538 -2.13 7.68 -33.08
N LEU A 539 -1.61 7.17 -31.96
CA LEU A 539 -1.78 7.78 -30.64
C LEU A 539 -1.24 9.21 -30.62
N VAL A 540 -0.05 9.45 -31.18
CA VAL A 540 0.53 10.80 -31.28
C VAL A 540 -0.38 11.73 -32.10
N LYS A 541 -0.97 11.27 -33.20
CA LYS A 541 -1.87 12.10 -34.02
C LYS A 541 -3.15 12.50 -33.30
N THR A 542 -3.67 11.65 -32.40
CA THR A 542 -4.97 11.85 -31.76
C THR A 542 -4.88 12.48 -30.36
N SER A 543 -3.73 12.36 -29.67
CA SER A 543 -3.62 12.71 -28.25
C SER A 543 -3.25 14.17 -27.98
N PHE A 544 -2.47 14.81 -28.86
CA PHE A 544 -1.91 16.16 -28.62
C PHE A 544 -2.87 17.27 -29.05
N VAL A 545 -4.05 17.34 -28.42
CA VAL A 545 -5.04 18.40 -28.68
C VAL A 545 -4.98 19.48 -27.59
N ALA A 546 -4.52 20.68 -27.96
CA ALA A 546 -4.29 21.78 -27.02
C ALA A 546 -5.59 22.23 -26.31
N GLN A 547 -5.44 22.78 -25.11
CA GLN A 547 -6.53 23.46 -24.41
C GLN A 547 -7.04 24.65 -25.23
N PRO A 548 -8.34 24.98 -25.19
CA PRO A 548 -8.87 26.16 -25.88
C PRO A 548 -8.09 27.41 -25.49
N LEU A 549 -7.67 28.20 -26.49
CA LEU A 549 -6.89 29.44 -26.34
C LEU A 549 -5.44 29.28 -25.80
N ALA A 550 -4.94 28.04 -25.59
CA ALA A 550 -3.56 27.80 -25.13
C ALA A 550 -2.48 28.23 -26.13
N SER A 551 -2.82 28.30 -27.41
CA SER A 551 -1.91 28.72 -28.49
C SER A 551 -1.69 30.24 -28.56
N ILE A 552 -2.38 31.04 -27.75
CA ILE A 552 -2.28 32.50 -27.75
C ILE A 552 -1.12 32.94 -26.83
N PRO A 553 -0.15 33.74 -27.30
CA PRO A 553 0.97 34.21 -26.46
C PRO A 553 0.48 34.94 -25.20
N MET A 554 1.18 34.75 -24.07
CA MET A 554 0.82 35.25 -22.71
C MET A 554 -0.48 34.69 -22.11
N LEU A 555 -1.57 34.59 -22.89
CA LEU A 555 -2.83 33.98 -22.47
C LEU A 555 -2.70 32.46 -22.30
N GLY A 556 -1.88 31.81 -23.14
CA GLY A 556 -1.57 30.40 -23.09
C GLY A 556 -0.83 29.99 -21.81
N PHE A 557 0.08 30.83 -21.32
CA PHE A 557 0.75 30.61 -20.03
C PHE A 557 -0.26 30.68 -18.87
N ALA A 558 -1.17 31.67 -18.89
CA ALA A 558 -2.24 31.77 -17.90
C ALA A 558 -3.22 30.58 -17.96
N ILE A 559 -3.54 30.09 -19.16
CA ILE A 559 -4.42 28.93 -19.37
C ILE A 559 -3.74 27.65 -18.90
N SER A 560 -2.48 27.40 -19.27
CA SER A 560 -1.74 26.23 -18.77
C SER A 560 -1.55 26.24 -17.26
N TYR A 561 -1.42 27.42 -16.64
CA TYR A 561 -1.43 27.56 -15.18
C TYR A 561 -2.82 27.35 -14.56
N LEU A 562 -3.90 27.73 -15.26
CA LEU A 562 -5.28 27.55 -14.78
C LEU A 562 -5.80 26.12 -14.93
N PHE A 563 -5.30 25.37 -15.92
CA PHE A 563 -5.73 24.00 -16.25
C PHE A 563 -4.66 22.94 -15.91
N ASP A 564 -3.57 23.33 -15.25
CA ASP A 564 -2.40 22.50 -14.88
C ASP A 564 -1.83 21.66 -16.05
N SER A 565 -2.10 22.05 -17.30
CA SER A 565 -1.71 21.31 -18.50
C SER A 565 -1.90 22.13 -19.79
N TYR A 566 -1.08 21.85 -20.80
CA TYR A 566 -1.19 22.43 -22.13
C TYR A 566 -2.16 21.65 -23.03
N TYR A 567 -2.17 20.31 -22.93
CA TYR A 567 -3.05 19.43 -23.69
C TYR A 567 -4.22 18.92 -22.85
N ARG A 568 -5.34 18.63 -23.51
CA ARG A 568 -6.50 18.00 -22.87
C ARG A 568 -6.20 16.55 -22.51
N LYS A 569 -6.77 16.05 -21.41
CA LYS A 569 -6.57 14.67 -20.96
C LYS A 569 -7.43 13.66 -21.71
N GLU A 570 -8.65 14.05 -22.09
CA GLU A 570 -9.65 13.14 -22.66
C GLU A 570 -9.20 12.52 -24.00
N PRO A 571 -8.54 13.25 -24.92
CA PRO A 571 -8.05 12.66 -26.17
C PRO A 571 -6.98 11.59 -25.94
N LEU A 572 -6.03 11.83 -25.03
CA LEU A 572 -4.99 10.86 -24.70
C LEU A 572 -5.58 9.62 -24.03
N GLU A 573 -6.45 9.79 -23.03
CA GLU A 573 -7.13 8.68 -22.34
C GLU A 573 -7.91 7.82 -23.33
N LYS A 574 -8.70 8.44 -24.21
CA LYS A 574 -9.49 7.73 -25.22
C LYS A 574 -8.61 7.04 -26.27
N ALA A 575 -7.49 7.66 -26.66
CA ALA A 575 -6.54 7.04 -27.58
C ALA A 575 -5.86 5.82 -26.96
N LEU A 576 -5.49 5.90 -25.68
CA LEU A 576 -4.93 4.79 -24.91
C LEU A 576 -5.95 3.66 -24.74
N ASP A 577 -7.19 3.99 -24.39
CA ASP A 577 -8.28 3.02 -24.28
C ASP A 577 -8.48 2.24 -25.58
N VAL A 578 -8.52 2.94 -26.72
CA VAL A 578 -8.64 2.30 -28.04
C VAL A 578 -7.40 1.49 -28.39
N ALA A 579 -6.20 2.00 -28.09
CA ALA A 579 -4.95 1.31 -28.39
C ALA A 579 -4.82 -0.03 -27.65
N PHE A 580 -5.28 -0.09 -26.39
CA PHE A 580 -5.15 -1.26 -25.52
C PHE A 580 -6.44 -2.09 -25.35
N ALA A 581 -7.51 -1.80 -26.09
CA ALA A 581 -8.75 -2.58 -26.09
C ALA A 581 -8.52 -4.03 -26.60
N ARG A 582 -9.33 -4.99 -26.13
CA ARG A 582 -9.33 -6.38 -26.65
C ARG A 582 -10.00 -6.41 -28.03
N SER A 583 -9.65 -7.42 -28.84
CA SER A 583 -10.32 -7.68 -30.12
C SER A 583 -11.83 -7.93 -29.99
N ASP A 584 -12.27 -8.34 -28.81
CA ASP A 584 -13.63 -8.78 -28.52
C ASP A 584 -14.49 -7.63 -27.94
N ASP A 585 -13.87 -6.48 -27.63
CA ASP A 585 -14.51 -5.30 -27.00
C ASP A 585 -15.22 -4.37 -28.01
N PHE A 586 -15.40 -4.80 -29.28
CA PHE A 586 -16.07 -4.00 -30.30
C PHE A 586 -17.59 -3.83 -30.06
N GLU A 587 -18.16 -4.54 -29.07
CA GLU A 587 -19.55 -4.41 -28.62
C GLU A 587 -19.66 -3.66 -27.28
N GLY A 588 -19.32 -2.36 -27.29
CA GLY A 588 -19.99 -1.36 -26.44
C GLY A 588 -19.77 -1.35 -24.91
N ASP A 589 -19.09 -2.32 -24.30
CA ASP A 589 -18.83 -2.32 -22.86
C ASP A 589 -17.38 -1.92 -22.54
N CYS A 590 -17.17 -0.66 -22.13
CA CYS A 590 -15.85 -0.14 -21.74
C CYS A 590 -15.34 -0.66 -20.37
N SER A 591 -16.08 -1.55 -19.70
CA SER A 591 -15.71 -2.10 -18.39
C SER A 591 -14.76 -3.31 -18.46
N SER A 592 -14.54 -3.91 -19.63
CA SER A 592 -13.74 -5.12 -19.86
C SER A 592 -12.26 -4.88 -20.21
N GLN A 593 -11.74 -3.67 -19.95
CA GLN A 593 -10.36 -3.31 -20.30
C GLN A 593 -9.32 -4.14 -19.54
N ARG A 594 -8.25 -4.55 -20.24
CA ARG A 594 -7.21 -5.48 -19.74
C ARG A 594 -6.42 -4.89 -18.55
N LEU A 595 -6.29 -5.68 -17.50
CA LEU A 595 -5.44 -5.37 -16.34
C LEU A 595 -3.95 -5.56 -16.69
N LEU A 596 -3.07 -4.82 -16.03
CA LEU A 596 -1.62 -4.93 -16.24
C LEU A 596 -1.08 -6.27 -15.74
N PHE A 597 -1.54 -6.69 -14.56
CA PHE A 597 -1.26 -8.01 -14.01
C PHE A 597 -2.50 -8.90 -14.15
N SER A 598 -2.59 -9.54 -15.31
CA SER A 598 -3.63 -10.54 -15.59
C SER A 598 -3.14 -11.55 -16.61
N GLU A 599 -4.04 -12.46 -16.97
CA GLU A 599 -3.84 -13.41 -18.06
C GLU A 599 -3.32 -12.72 -19.35
N PRO A 600 -2.20 -13.19 -19.92
CA PRO A 600 -1.73 -12.92 -21.27
C PRO A 600 -2.74 -13.34 -22.35
N SER A 601 -3.06 -12.44 -23.27
CA SER A 601 -4.03 -12.63 -24.36
C SER A 601 -3.64 -13.64 -25.45
N THR A 602 -2.58 -14.44 -25.27
CA THR A 602 -2.15 -15.44 -26.25
C THR A 602 -3.04 -16.68 -26.19
N LEU A 603 -4.26 -16.53 -26.72
CA LEU A 603 -5.02 -17.63 -27.29
C LEU A 603 -4.23 -18.14 -28.50
N LEU A 604 -3.59 -19.30 -28.37
CA LEU A 604 -3.10 -20.04 -29.52
C LEU A 604 -4.31 -20.40 -30.39
N LYS A 605 -4.55 -19.68 -31.48
CA LYS A 605 -5.38 -20.20 -32.57
C LYS A 605 -4.59 -21.37 -33.17
N SER A 606 -5.01 -22.60 -32.86
CA SER A 606 -4.48 -23.80 -33.51
C SER A 606 -4.49 -23.61 -35.02
N THR A 607 -3.32 -23.71 -35.67
CA THR A 607 -3.21 -23.82 -37.12
C THR A 607 -3.60 -25.20 -37.63
N ASP A 608 -3.83 -26.14 -36.72
CA ASP A 608 -4.18 -27.52 -37.03
C ASP A 608 -5.70 -27.73 -36.96
N LYS A 609 -6.33 -27.92 -38.12
CA LYS A 609 -7.76 -28.18 -38.26
C LYS A 609 -8.18 -29.55 -37.70
N SER A 610 -7.23 -30.39 -37.29
CA SER A 610 -7.48 -31.74 -36.76
C SER A 610 -7.39 -31.84 -35.23
N ALA A 611 -6.88 -30.81 -34.55
CA ALA A 611 -6.84 -30.76 -33.09
C ALA A 611 -8.12 -30.14 -32.52
N ASN A 612 -8.70 -30.81 -31.51
CA ASN A 612 -9.88 -30.36 -30.78
C ASN A 612 -9.73 -28.87 -30.36
N PRO A 613 -10.68 -27.96 -30.65
CA PRO A 613 -10.53 -26.50 -30.51
C PRO A 613 -10.63 -26.01 -29.05
N LEU A 614 -9.98 -26.69 -28.12
CA LEU A 614 -9.84 -26.23 -26.74
C LEU A 614 -8.63 -25.29 -26.66
N GLN A 615 -8.93 -24.00 -26.57
CA GLN A 615 -8.01 -22.86 -26.51
C GLN A 615 -6.94 -23.02 -25.41
N GLN A 616 -5.73 -23.41 -25.81
CA GLN A 616 -4.55 -23.45 -24.97
C GLN A 616 -4.03 -22.02 -24.73
N ILE A 617 -3.78 -21.66 -23.47
CA ILE A 617 -3.07 -20.43 -23.12
C ILE A 617 -1.58 -20.75 -23.01
N LEU A 618 -0.76 -19.95 -23.68
CA LEU A 618 0.67 -19.90 -23.44
C LEU A 618 1.02 -18.66 -22.59
N LEU A 619 1.42 -18.90 -21.35
CA LEU A 619 1.90 -17.92 -20.38
C LEU A 619 3.42 -17.82 -20.48
N ARG A 620 3.93 -16.67 -20.95
CA ARG A 620 5.38 -16.43 -21.05
C ARG A 620 5.87 -15.61 -19.87
N ASP A 621 7.04 -15.94 -19.37
CA ASP A 621 7.70 -15.27 -18.25
C ASP A 621 8.41 -13.96 -18.68
N ILE A 622 7.67 -13.06 -19.34
CA ILE A 622 8.17 -11.74 -19.78
C ILE A 622 7.75 -10.69 -18.75
N LYS A 623 8.74 -10.03 -18.14
CA LYS A 623 8.55 -9.05 -17.07
C LYS A 623 8.52 -7.66 -17.66
N VAL A 624 7.40 -6.98 -17.52
CA VAL A 624 7.14 -5.65 -18.08
C VAL A 624 6.91 -4.67 -16.95
N GLY A 625 7.64 -3.56 -16.95
CA GLY A 625 7.48 -2.47 -15.99
C GLY A 625 7.44 -1.13 -16.68
N VAL A 626 6.66 -0.19 -16.14
CA VAL A 626 6.72 1.22 -16.51
C VAL A 626 7.00 2.08 -15.30
N THR A 627 7.82 3.11 -15.47
CA THR A 627 8.15 4.02 -14.37
C THR A 627 7.14 5.15 -14.29
N THR A 628 6.72 5.48 -13.08
CA THR A 628 5.92 6.66 -12.76
C THR A 628 6.54 7.37 -11.55
N VAL A 629 6.14 8.60 -11.29
CA VAL A 629 6.49 9.30 -10.04
C VAL A 629 5.21 9.54 -9.26
N ASN A 630 5.17 9.18 -7.99
CA ASN A 630 4.07 9.59 -7.10
C ASN A 630 4.16 11.11 -6.91
N ALA A 631 3.07 11.82 -7.23
CA ALA A 631 3.07 13.28 -7.30
C ALA A 631 3.36 13.98 -5.95
N LEU A 632 3.17 13.27 -4.84
CA LEU A 632 3.21 13.84 -3.49
C LEU A 632 4.48 13.43 -2.75
N SER A 633 4.86 12.15 -2.81
CA SER A 633 6.13 11.69 -2.25
C SER A 633 7.34 12.01 -3.15
N ASN A 634 7.10 12.35 -4.42
CA ASN A 634 8.11 12.55 -5.47
C ASN A 634 9.06 11.35 -5.66
N LYS A 635 8.62 10.15 -5.25
CA LYS A 635 9.37 8.91 -5.44
C LYS A 635 8.94 8.21 -6.71
N THR A 636 9.90 7.55 -7.36
CA THR A 636 9.62 6.65 -8.48
C THR A 636 8.83 5.43 -7.99
N THR A 637 7.83 5.02 -8.74
CA THR A 637 7.05 3.78 -8.56
C THR A 637 7.05 3.01 -9.88
N ILE A 638 7.17 1.70 -9.81
CA ILE A 638 7.05 0.81 -10.98
C ILE A 638 5.63 0.28 -11.03
N MET A 639 4.95 0.45 -12.17
CA MET A 639 3.73 -0.29 -12.48
C MET A 639 4.12 -1.48 -13.36
N SER A 640 3.88 -2.72 -12.92
CA SER A 640 4.39 -3.91 -13.60
C SER A 640 3.36 -5.03 -13.77
N ASN A 641 3.68 -5.98 -14.65
CA ASN A 641 2.96 -7.27 -14.79
C ASN A 641 3.59 -8.39 -13.94
N TYR A 642 4.38 -8.04 -12.92
CA TYR A 642 5.07 -9.00 -12.08
C TYR A 642 5.12 -8.54 -10.64
N ASN A 643 5.51 -9.45 -9.77
CA ASN A 643 5.83 -9.15 -8.38
C ASN A 643 7.31 -9.44 -8.13
N ARG A 644 7.86 -8.83 -7.08
CA ARG A 644 9.15 -9.23 -6.52
C ARG A 644 9.13 -9.07 -5.01
N LYS A 645 10.03 -9.78 -4.33
CA LYS A 645 10.34 -9.52 -2.93
C LYS A 645 11.00 -8.15 -2.82
N ARG A 646 10.58 -7.36 -1.85
CA ARG A 646 11.25 -6.11 -1.49
C ARG A 646 12.59 -6.46 -0.83
N SER A 647 13.70 -6.24 -1.54
CA SER A 647 15.05 -6.57 -1.07
C SER A 647 15.55 -5.63 0.02
N ASP A 648 15.09 -4.37 0.00
CA ASP A 648 15.40 -3.33 0.99
C ASP A 648 14.28 -2.25 1.03
N GLU A 649 14.25 -1.46 2.11
CA GLU A 649 13.31 -0.33 2.23
C GLU A 649 13.53 0.74 1.15
N ASN A 650 14.75 0.83 0.58
CA ASN A 650 15.13 1.80 -0.45
C ASN A 650 14.78 1.38 -1.88
N SER A 651 14.38 0.13 -2.12
CA SER A 651 13.99 -0.32 -3.47
C SER A 651 12.77 0.44 -3.96
N CYS A 652 12.74 0.68 -5.26
CA CYS A 652 11.62 1.35 -5.92
C CYS A 652 10.32 0.57 -5.62
N PRO A 653 9.26 1.20 -5.08
CA PRO A 653 8.00 0.49 -4.84
C PRO A 653 7.40 0.01 -6.15
N ILE A 654 6.74 -1.15 -6.10
CA ILE A 654 5.85 -1.65 -7.16
C ILE A 654 4.42 -1.30 -6.80
N TYR A 655 3.67 -0.74 -7.75
CA TYR A 655 2.22 -0.59 -7.64
C TYR A 655 1.56 -1.97 -7.75
N ARG A 656 1.07 -2.49 -6.63
CA ARG A 656 0.33 -3.76 -6.55
C ARG A 656 -0.64 -3.70 -5.36
N TYR A 657 -1.88 -4.09 -5.60
CA TYR A 657 -2.89 -4.34 -4.57
C TYR A 657 -3.18 -5.83 -4.50
N ASP A 658 -3.73 -6.29 -3.38
CA ASP A 658 -4.06 -7.71 -3.24
C ASP A 658 -5.33 -8.07 -3.99
N GLU A 659 -6.27 -7.14 -3.98
CA GLU A 659 -7.60 -7.21 -4.54
C GLU A 659 -7.54 -7.03 -6.07
N PRO A 660 -7.93 -8.05 -6.86
CA PRO A 660 -7.82 -7.97 -8.32
C PRO A 660 -8.61 -6.83 -8.96
N TRP A 661 -9.69 -6.37 -8.34
CA TRP A 661 -10.52 -5.27 -8.87
C TRP A 661 -9.88 -3.87 -8.70
N LEU A 662 -8.90 -3.73 -7.81
CA LEU A 662 -8.08 -2.52 -7.64
C LEU A 662 -6.83 -2.52 -8.53
N GLU A 663 -6.57 -3.62 -9.24
CA GLU A 663 -5.46 -3.75 -10.17
C GLU A 663 -5.54 -2.69 -11.28
N ILE A 664 -4.37 -2.18 -11.67
CA ILE A 664 -4.30 -1.11 -12.66
C ILE A 664 -4.55 -1.67 -14.06
N ARG A 665 -5.29 -0.92 -14.88
CA ARG A 665 -5.48 -1.26 -16.29
C ARG A 665 -4.24 -0.92 -17.10
N LEU A 666 -3.98 -1.66 -18.17
CA LEU A 666 -2.93 -1.34 -19.14
C LEU A 666 -2.97 0.11 -19.67
N PRO A 667 -4.10 0.63 -20.20
CA PRO A 667 -4.19 2.02 -20.64
C PRO A 667 -4.00 3.02 -19.49
N GLU A 668 -4.38 2.64 -18.26
CA GLU A 668 -4.21 3.48 -17.07
C GLU A 668 -2.72 3.57 -16.66
N ALA A 669 -1.99 2.46 -16.68
CA ALA A 669 -0.54 2.47 -16.45
C ALA A 669 0.20 3.30 -17.51
N ALA A 670 -0.22 3.18 -18.77
CA ALA A 670 0.27 4.00 -19.88
C ALA A 670 -0.01 5.50 -19.67
N ARG A 671 -1.19 5.84 -19.13
CA ARG A 671 -1.59 7.22 -18.81
C ARG A 671 -0.77 7.81 -17.65
N CYS A 672 -0.50 7.02 -16.62
CA CYS A 672 0.33 7.43 -15.47
C CYS A 672 1.77 7.72 -15.89
N THR A 673 2.39 6.82 -16.66
CA THR A 673 3.80 7.00 -17.08
C THR A 673 4.00 8.17 -18.04
N SER A 674 2.96 8.57 -18.79
CA SER A 674 3.00 9.67 -19.77
C SER A 674 2.39 11.00 -19.28
N ALA A 675 2.08 11.11 -17.99
CA ALA A 675 1.48 12.29 -17.36
C ALA A 675 2.54 13.39 -17.11
N ALA A 676 3.16 13.91 -18.17
CA ALA A 676 4.25 14.87 -18.06
C ALA A 676 3.74 16.22 -17.53
N PRO A 677 4.27 16.74 -16.39
CA PRO A 677 3.82 17.99 -15.82
C PRO A 677 3.84 19.14 -16.83
N TYR A 678 2.83 20.01 -16.75
CA TYR A 678 2.58 21.11 -17.69
C TYR A 678 2.19 20.68 -19.12
N ILE A 679 2.45 19.44 -19.55
CA ILE A 679 2.02 18.89 -20.85
C ILE A 679 0.65 18.24 -20.69
N PHE A 680 0.53 17.27 -19.79
CA PHE A 680 -0.70 16.57 -19.43
C PHE A 680 -0.95 16.68 -17.92
N PRO A 681 -2.21 16.66 -17.48
CA PRO A 681 -2.50 16.70 -16.05
C PRO A 681 -2.05 15.39 -15.37
N LEU A 682 -1.81 15.47 -14.07
CA LEU A 682 -1.54 14.32 -13.21
C LEU A 682 -2.69 13.30 -13.32
N HIS A 683 -2.39 12.01 -13.13
CA HIS A 683 -3.40 10.95 -13.18
C HIS A 683 -3.67 10.39 -11.79
N GLN A 684 -4.93 10.34 -11.39
CA GLN A 684 -5.36 9.70 -10.14
C GLN A 684 -5.87 8.28 -10.44
N THR A 685 -5.28 7.27 -9.81
CA THR A 685 -5.68 5.87 -9.94
C THR A 685 -6.94 5.58 -9.10
N LYS A 686 -7.60 4.43 -9.35
CA LYS A 686 -8.85 4.03 -8.66
C LYS A 686 -8.76 4.02 -7.12
N ASN A 687 -7.57 3.78 -6.59
CA ASN A 687 -7.25 3.77 -5.16
C ASN A 687 -7.00 5.17 -4.56
N GLY A 688 -7.14 6.26 -5.34
CA GLY A 688 -6.94 7.63 -4.89
C GLY A 688 -5.49 8.15 -4.97
N GLN A 689 -4.51 7.32 -5.32
CA GLN A 689 -3.12 7.76 -5.49
C GLN A 689 -2.93 8.57 -6.78
N THR A 690 -2.06 9.59 -6.73
CA THR A 690 -1.81 10.47 -7.88
C THR A 690 -0.39 10.28 -8.43
N TYR A 691 -0.29 10.05 -9.73
CA TYR A 691 0.95 9.77 -10.45
C TYR A 691 1.21 10.77 -11.58
N GLN A 692 2.48 10.97 -11.85
CA GLN A 692 3.02 11.78 -12.94
C GLN A 692 4.11 11.03 -13.71
N ASP A 693 4.57 11.63 -14.81
CA ASP A 693 5.52 11.03 -15.73
C ASP A 693 6.82 10.57 -15.02
N GLY A 694 7.23 9.34 -15.33
CA GLY A 694 8.44 8.73 -14.79
C GLY A 694 9.72 9.49 -15.18
N GLY A 695 9.68 10.26 -16.27
CA GLY A 695 10.79 11.03 -16.82
C GLY A 695 11.29 12.16 -15.92
N LEU A 696 10.55 12.51 -14.86
CA LEU A 696 11.03 13.43 -13.83
C LEU A 696 12.20 12.86 -13.03
N ASN A 697 12.20 11.54 -12.81
CA ASN A 697 13.23 10.86 -12.02
C ASN A 697 14.05 9.87 -12.86
N GLU A 698 13.38 9.06 -13.71
CA GLU A 698 13.95 7.91 -14.42
C GLU A 698 13.64 7.99 -15.92
N ASN A 699 14.07 9.04 -16.60
CA ASN A 699 13.81 9.20 -18.04
C ASN A 699 14.48 8.13 -18.92
N ASN A 700 15.63 7.61 -18.47
CA ASN A 700 16.24 6.41 -19.01
C ASN A 700 16.20 5.31 -17.93
N PRO A 701 15.32 4.30 -18.07
CA PRO A 701 15.09 3.33 -17.01
C PRO A 701 16.08 2.16 -17.00
N VAL A 702 17.18 2.18 -17.77
CA VAL A 702 18.07 1.01 -17.92
C VAL A 702 18.68 0.54 -16.60
N ALA A 703 19.11 1.47 -15.75
CA ALA A 703 19.68 1.14 -14.45
C ALA A 703 18.65 0.48 -13.53
N LEU A 704 17.41 0.99 -13.56
CA LEU A 704 16.30 0.42 -12.81
C LEU A 704 15.92 -0.97 -13.35
N ALA A 705 15.86 -1.15 -14.68
CA ALA A 705 15.54 -2.41 -15.32
C ALA A 705 16.55 -3.52 -14.97
N VAL A 706 17.85 -3.18 -14.94
CA VAL A 706 18.92 -4.12 -14.54
C VAL A 706 18.80 -4.48 -13.05
N ARG A 707 18.49 -3.50 -12.18
CA ARG A 707 18.24 -3.79 -10.75
C ARG A 707 17.04 -4.72 -10.56
N GLU A 708 15.93 -4.47 -11.26
CA GLU A 708 14.75 -5.33 -11.22
C GLU A 708 15.06 -6.74 -11.72
N ALA A 709 15.85 -6.87 -12.79
CA ALA A 709 16.32 -8.17 -13.26
C ALA A 709 17.08 -8.94 -12.17
N SER A 710 18.00 -8.29 -11.46
CA SER A 710 18.73 -8.91 -10.35
C SER A 710 17.82 -9.30 -9.18
N SER A 711 16.77 -8.51 -8.88
CA SER A 711 15.80 -8.84 -7.83
C SER A 711 14.86 -10.00 -8.18
N LEU A 712 14.47 -10.10 -9.46
CA LEU A 712 13.55 -11.14 -9.96
C LEU A 712 14.21 -12.52 -10.14
N TRP A 713 15.52 -12.52 -10.34
CA TRP A 713 16.32 -13.70 -10.62
C TRP A 713 17.59 -13.69 -9.78
N SER A 714 17.45 -13.54 -8.46
CA SER A 714 18.58 -13.50 -7.52
C SER A 714 19.46 -14.75 -7.54
N ASP A 715 18.91 -15.91 -7.89
CA ASP A 715 19.65 -17.16 -8.07
C ASP A 715 20.51 -17.18 -9.36
N TYR A 716 20.35 -16.21 -10.25
CA TYR A 716 21.02 -16.13 -11.54
C TYR A 716 21.96 -14.92 -11.56
N SER A 717 23.25 -15.15 -11.77
CA SER A 717 24.28 -14.14 -11.51
C SER A 717 24.61 -13.21 -12.69
N THR A 718 24.04 -13.41 -13.89
CA THR A 718 24.48 -12.69 -15.10
C THR A 718 23.33 -12.08 -15.90
N ILE A 719 23.52 -10.80 -16.26
CA ILE A 719 22.82 -10.16 -17.37
C ILE A 719 23.61 -10.51 -18.63
N ASP A 720 22.99 -11.20 -19.58
CA ASP A 720 23.64 -11.55 -20.85
C ASP A 720 23.67 -10.34 -21.79
N ILE A 721 22.55 -9.63 -21.87
CA ILE A 721 22.36 -8.50 -22.80
C ILE A 721 21.49 -7.44 -22.11
N ALA A 722 21.89 -6.18 -22.21
CA ALA A 722 21.06 -5.03 -21.90
C ALA A 722 21.03 -4.08 -23.09
N VAL A 723 19.84 -3.80 -23.63
CA VAL A 723 19.62 -2.87 -24.73
C VAL A 723 18.87 -1.64 -24.20
N SER A 724 19.47 -0.45 -24.31
CA SER A 724 18.81 0.82 -23.99
C SER A 724 18.57 1.60 -25.27
N VAL A 725 17.31 1.95 -25.54
CA VAL A 725 16.90 2.66 -26.74
C VAL A 725 16.41 4.06 -26.38
N GLY A 726 17.23 5.05 -26.71
CA GLY A 726 16.93 6.47 -26.49
C GLY A 726 15.93 7.06 -27.49
N THR A 727 15.47 8.27 -27.20
CA THR A 727 14.60 9.09 -28.08
C THR A 727 15.38 10.16 -28.88
N GLY A 728 16.71 10.06 -28.92
CA GLY A 728 17.60 10.95 -29.66
C GLY A 728 17.94 12.24 -28.91
N TRP A 729 19.10 12.83 -29.26
CA TRP A 729 19.62 14.07 -28.70
C TRP A 729 19.83 15.10 -29.80
N THR A 730 19.55 16.35 -29.51
CA THR A 730 19.97 17.50 -30.33
C THR A 730 21.43 17.84 -30.05
N LYS A 731 22.10 18.51 -30.99
CA LYS A 731 23.50 18.96 -30.80
C LYS A 731 23.64 19.84 -29.55
N ASP A 732 22.71 20.77 -29.33
CA ASP A 732 22.72 21.65 -28.17
C ASP A 732 22.57 20.89 -26.84
N GLU A 733 21.75 19.83 -26.81
CA GLU A 733 21.61 18.96 -25.63
C GLU A 733 22.91 18.19 -25.34
N ILE A 734 23.63 17.75 -26.38
CA ILE A 734 24.94 17.09 -26.26
C ILE A 734 25.97 18.07 -25.68
N GLU A 735 26.10 19.26 -26.27
CA GLU A 735 27.09 20.27 -25.85
C GLU A 735 26.86 20.74 -24.40
N ARG A 736 25.60 20.88 -23.96
CA ARG A 736 25.28 21.20 -22.56
C ARG A 736 25.65 20.05 -21.63
N SER A 737 25.37 18.81 -22.02
CA SER A 737 25.66 17.63 -21.21
C SER A 737 27.17 17.46 -21.02
N GLU A 738 27.95 17.66 -22.08
CA GLU A 738 29.42 17.64 -22.03
C GLU A 738 29.95 18.73 -21.08
N LYS A 739 29.42 19.96 -21.13
CA LYS A 739 29.79 21.01 -20.18
C LYS A 739 29.51 20.63 -18.73
N VAL A 740 28.34 20.09 -18.42
CA VAL A 740 27.98 19.68 -17.05
C VAL A 740 28.88 18.54 -16.54
N ILE A 741 29.24 17.59 -17.42
CA ILE A 741 30.17 16.50 -17.06
C ILE A 741 31.56 17.07 -16.78
N VAL A 742 32.06 17.97 -17.63
CA VAL A 742 33.36 18.64 -17.44
C VAL A 742 33.37 19.43 -16.14
N GLU A 743 32.31 20.21 -15.85
CA GLU A 743 32.17 20.97 -14.60
C GLU A 743 32.12 20.06 -13.36
N ARG A 744 31.44 18.91 -13.42
CA ARG A 744 31.42 17.93 -12.31
C ARG A 744 32.76 17.25 -12.09
N ILE A 745 33.50 16.94 -13.16
CA ILE A 745 34.84 16.35 -13.07
C ILE A 745 35.83 17.38 -12.50
N GLN A 746 35.71 18.65 -12.91
CA GLN A 746 36.58 19.73 -12.44
C GLN A 746 36.21 20.21 -11.02
N GLY A 747 34.94 20.13 -10.61
CA GLY A 747 34.47 20.52 -9.28
C GLY A 747 34.80 19.54 -8.15
N ASN A 748 35.20 18.30 -8.46
CA ASN A 748 35.69 17.31 -7.49
C ASN A 748 37.22 17.36 -7.29
N ALA A 749 37.90 18.38 -7.84
CA ALA A 749 39.34 18.57 -7.75
C ALA A 749 39.77 19.79 -6.89
N ILE A 750 38.95 20.22 -5.92
CA ILE A 750 39.32 21.27 -4.94
C ILE A 750 39.13 20.75 -3.52
#